data_AF-A0A958YVQ1-F1
#
_entry.id   AF-A0A958YVQ1-F1
#
_cell.length_a   1.000
_cell.length_b   1.000
_cell.length_c   1.000
_cell.angle_alpha   90.00
_cell.angle_beta   90.00
_cell.angle_gamma   90.00
#
_symmetry.space_group_name_H-M   'P 1'
#
loop_
_entity.id
_entity.type
_entity.pdbx_description
1 polymer ?
#
loop_
_entity_poly.entity_id
_entity_poly.type
_entity_poly.pdbx_seq_one_letter_code
_entity_poly.pdbx_strand_id
1 'polypeptide(L)'
;MFLIFDTETTGLPKRYNAPISDTENWPRCVQIAWQLHDELGNLVEAKDFLVIPEGFDIPYDSERIHGISTALATDQGIPLQEVAAMFLEVLSKTKFIVGQNVDFDLNIMGCEFFRLGIDNPLEEFPVLDTCTETTAQLCQLPGGRGGKFKLPNLSELHEFLFNETFEEAHNATADVEATTRCFFELVRRRIFTKEELEVTEAYFTSFSEVNPLPIKPVGLQHINLREASNKLREIQKGGAETQEISKEEIKENIATLATFPFVHLHNHSQFSILQSTSSTKDLVQAAVKNNMPAVAITDSGNMMGAFHFLQSVTYHNQSLSEDEKHKQLKAIVGCEFFVCEDHENKTHKDNGYQIVMLAKNKNGYHNLAKMASIAYTKGFYYVPRIDKNIIRQYKDDIIVLTGGIYGEVPSKILNIGENQAEESLLWWKEQFGDDLYIEIMRHDQEDERRINPVLVEFSKKHEVKLVACNNTYYINKEDANAHDILLCVKDGEKQATPIGRGRGYRYGLPNQDYYFKSQEEMKELFKDLPEAISTLSEVLEKIEPFSLVREVLLPNFAIPKDFLDVKDADGGKRGENAYLKHLTFEGAKKRYPNLTPEIEERLNFELDVIAKTGYPGYFLIVQDFIAEARKMGVSVGPGRGSAAGSAVAYCLGITNIDPITYDLLFERFLNPDRVSMPDIDIDF
;
A
#
# COMPACT_ATOMS: atom_id res chain seq x y z
N MET A 1 33.36 -32.49 18.49
CA MET A 1 32.88 -32.49 17.10
C MET A 1 32.12 -31.21 16.84
N PHE A 2 32.30 -30.64 15.65
CA PHE A 2 31.68 -29.40 15.20
C PHE A 2 30.59 -29.74 14.19
N LEU A 3 29.36 -29.33 14.45
CA LEU A 3 28.25 -29.44 13.51
C LEU A 3 28.01 -28.08 12.88
N ILE A 4 28.21 -27.99 11.56
CA ILE A 4 27.85 -26.84 10.75
C ILE A 4 26.56 -27.19 10.04
N PHE A 5 25.52 -26.37 10.14
CA PHE A 5 24.28 -26.59 9.41
C PHE A 5 23.67 -25.27 8.96
N ASP A 6 22.84 -25.34 7.93
CA ASP A 6 22.14 -24.20 7.34
C ASP A 6 20.76 -24.64 6.85
N THR A 7 19.80 -23.72 6.83
CA THR A 7 18.43 -23.98 6.39
C THR A 7 17.94 -22.99 5.33
N GLU A 8 17.35 -23.52 4.27
CA GLU A 8 16.52 -22.73 3.37
C GLU A 8 15.08 -22.74 3.84
N THR A 9 14.38 -21.62 3.68
CA THR A 9 13.06 -21.42 4.28
C THR A 9 12.06 -20.76 3.35
N THR A 10 10.78 -20.83 3.71
CA THR A 10 9.69 -20.15 3.00
C THR A 10 9.68 -18.63 3.15
N GLY A 11 10.74 -18.01 3.70
CA GLY A 11 10.84 -16.55 3.80
C GLY A 11 11.51 -16.08 5.08
N LEU A 12 11.12 -14.91 5.58
CA LEU A 12 11.65 -14.35 6.82
C LEU A 12 10.53 -14.29 7.88
N PRO A 13 10.87 -14.38 9.18
CA PRO A 13 9.88 -14.27 10.24
C PRO A 13 9.22 -12.90 10.22
N LYS A 14 7.91 -12.85 10.50
CA LYS A 14 7.17 -11.59 10.64
C LYS A 14 7.80 -10.72 11.74
N ARG A 15 8.30 -11.36 12.81
CA ARG A 15 8.99 -10.76 13.95
C ARG A 15 10.16 -11.65 14.37
N TYR A 16 11.37 -11.11 14.29
CA TYR A 16 12.60 -11.83 14.67
C TYR A 16 12.71 -12.16 16.15
N ASN A 17 11.94 -11.49 17.01
CA ASN A 17 11.97 -11.68 18.48
C ASN A 17 10.77 -12.49 19.01
N ALA A 18 9.97 -13.11 18.13
CA ALA A 18 8.87 -13.96 18.56
C ALA A 18 9.41 -15.29 19.12
N PRO A 19 8.74 -15.88 20.13
CA PRO A 19 9.15 -17.19 20.63
C PRO A 19 8.96 -18.28 19.56
N ILE A 20 9.71 -19.37 19.64
CA ILE A 20 9.61 -20.51 18.70
C ILE A 20 8.23 -21.20 18.72
N SER A 21 7.46 -21.01 19.79
CA SER A 21 6.09 -21.50 19.90
C SER A 21 5.09 -20.70 19.07
N ASP A 22 5.45 -19.51 18.58
CA ASP A 22 4.68 -18.73 17.63
C ASP A 22 4.96 -19.21 16.19
N THR A 23 4.53 -20.43 15.89
CA THR A 23 4.85 -21.11 14.62
C THR A 23 4.29 -20.43 13.38
N GLU A 24 3.30 -19.53 13.53
CA GLU A 24 2.72 -18.72 12.44
C GLU A 24 3.54 -17.46 12.12
N ASN A 25 4.45 -17.09 13.03
CA ASN A 25 5.40 -16.01 12.83
C ASN A 25 6.62 -16.46 12.02
N TRP A 26 7.10 -17.68 12.31
CA TRP A 26 8.34 -18.23 11.76
C TRP A 26 8.10 -18.99 10.46
N PRO A 27 8.98 -18.85 9.45
CA PRO A 27 8.85 -19.56 8.18
C PRO A 27 9.07 -21.07 8.36
N ARG A 28 8.78 -21.83 7.30
CA ARG A 28 8.96 -23.29 7.27
C ARG A 28 10.32 -23.64 6.72
N CYS A 29 10.96 -24.68 7.26
CA CYS A 29 12.16 -25.28 6.70
C CYS A 29 11.81 -26.01 5.38
N VAL A 30 12.59 -25.72 4.34
CA VAL A 30 12.43 -26.23 2.98
C VAL A 30 13.63 -27.10 2.57
N GLN A 31 14.82 -26.71 3.03
CA GLN A 31 16.03 -27.51 2.92
C GLN A 31 16.78 -27.42 4.24
N ILE A 32 17.45 -28.50 4.61
CA ILE A 32 18.50 -28.48 5.63
C ILE A 32 19.71 -29.21 5.08
N ALA A 33 20.89 -28.65 5.29
CA ALA A 33 22.15 -29.32 5.05
C ALA A 33 23.03 -29.24 6.29
N TRP A 34 23.91 -30.23 6.48
CA TRP A 34 24.90 -30.19 7.54
C TRP A 34 26.19 -30.92 7.21
N GLN A 35 27.25 -30.51 7.90
CA GLN A 35 28.55 -31.16 7.95
C GLN A 35 28.95 -31.37 9.41
N LEU A 36 29.32 -32.59 9.75
CA LEU A 36 29.91 -32.94 11.05
C LEU A 36 31.42 -33.12 10.87
N HIS A 37 32.20 -32.41 11.66
CA HIS A 37 33.66 -32.48 11.63
C HIS A 37 34.25 -32.90 12.98
N ASP A 38 35.39 -33.57 12.92
CA ASP A 38 36.20 -33.85 14.10
C ASP A 38 36.96 -32.59 14.58
N GLU A 39 37.74 -32.74 15.64
CA GLU A 39 38.50 -31.63 16.25
C GLU A 39 39.60 -31.07 15.34
N LEU A 40 40.02 -31.78 14.29
CA LEU A 40 41.07 -31.34 13.37
C LEU A 40 40.52 -30.83 12.04
N GLY A 41 39.19 -30.76 11.91
CA GLY A 41 38.50 -30.30 10.71
C GLY A 41 38.28 -31.38 9.65
N ASN A 42 38.51 -32.67 9.96
CA ASN A 42 38.21 -33.74 9.02
C ASN A 42 36.69 -33.97 8.96
N LEU A 43 36.15 -34.13 7.75
CA LEU A 43 34.74 -34.45 7.54
C LEU A 43 34.42 -35.86 8.07
N VAL A 44 33.41 -35.95 8.92
CA VAL A 44 32.88 -37.21 9.48
C VAL A 44 31.61 -37.63 8.75
N GLU A 45 30.69 -36.68 8.53
CA GLU A 45 29.40 -36.91 7.87
C GLU A 45 28.97 -35.62 7.17
N ALA A 46 28.40 -35.72 5.96
CA ALA A 46 27.73 -34.63 5.27
C ALA A 46 26.39 -35.14 4.73
N LYS A 47 25.32 -34.38 4.95
CA LYS A 47 23.98 -34.70 4.44
C LYS A 47 23.24 -33.42 4.06
N ASP A 48 22.34 -33.55 3.09
CA ASP A 48 21.44 -32.51 2.62
C ASP A 48 20.07 -33.12 2.30
N PHE A 49 19.00 -32.43 2.69
CA PHE A 49 17.64 -32.91 2.48
C PHE A 49 16.72 -31.75 2.10
N LEU A 50 15.91 -31.97 1.07
CA LEU A 50 14.70 -31.20 0.83
C LEU A 50 13.58 -31.73 1.75
N VAL A 51 12.77 -30.81 2.28
CA VAL A 51 11.64 -31.11 3.15
C VAL A 51 10.35 -31.06 2.34
N ILE A 52 9.52 -32.10 2.43
CA ILE A 52 8.19 -32.10 1.78
C ILE A 52 7.33 -30.99 2.40
N PRO A 53 6.75 -30.08 1.58
CA PRO A 53 5.94 -29.00 2.08
C PRO A 53 4.51 -29.48 2.44
N GLU A 54 4.34 -30.01 3.65
CA GLU A 54 3.05 -30.49 4.15
C GLU A 54 2.17 -29.33 4.66
N GLY A 55 1.14 -28.98 3.89
CA GLY A 55 0.14 -27.97 4.26
C GLY A 55 0.59 -26.52 4.02
N PHE A 56 1.61 -26.30 3.21
CA PHE A 56 2.07 -24.97 2.80
C PHE A 56 2.70 -25.02 1.40
N ASP A 57 2.89 -23.87 0.79
CA ASP A 57 3.62 -23.73 -0.46
C ASP A 57 4.94 -22.98 -0.21
N ILE A 58 5.94 -23.21 -1.05
CA ILE A 58 7.17 -22.42 -1.04
C ILE A 58 6.90 -21.15 -1.86
N PRO A 59 6.96 -19.94 -1.26
CA PRO A 59 6.65 -18.71 -1.97
C PRO A 59 7.61 -18.44 -3.12
N TYR A 60 7.11 -17.76 -4.15
CA TYR A 60 7.92 -17.42 -5.31
C TYR A 60 9.13 -16.55 -4.96
N ASP A 61 8.97 -15.60 -4.04
CA ASP A 61 10.07 -14.75 -3.60
C ASP A 61 11.20 -15.57 -2.93
N SER A 62 10.86 -16.66 -2.25
CA SER A 62 11.83 -17.62 -1.69
C SER A 62 12.41 -18.52 -2.79
N GLU A 63 11.59 -19.06 -3.70
CA GLU A 63 12.04 -19.82 -4.89
C GLU A 63 13.06 -19.01 -5.71
N ARG A 64 12.88 -17.68 -5.82
CA ARG A 64 13.82 -16.81 -6.55
C ARG A 64 15.18 -16.68 -5.88
N ILE A 65 15.22 -16.81 -4.54
CA ILE A 65 16.44 -16.75 -3.73
C ILE A 65 17.18 -18.09 -3.81
N HIS A 66 16.55 -19.17 -3.34
CA HIS A 66 17.21 -20.47 -3.16
C HIS A 66 16.93 -21.51 -4.27
N GLY A 67 16.04 -21.21 -5.22
CA GLY A 67 15.78 -22.05 -6.38
C GLY A 67 14.86 -23.27 -6.14
N ILE A 68 14.34 -23.46 -4.93
CA ILE A 68 13.50 -24.62 -4.58
C ILE A 68 12.04 -24.26 -4.80
N SER A 69 11.37 -24.99 -5.69
CA SER A 69 9.92 -24.85 -5.91
C SER A 69 9.13 -25.86 -5.09
N THR A 70 7.85 -25.58 -4.80
CA THR A 70 6.94 -26.53 -4.15
C THR A 70 6.93 -27.88 -4.89
N ALA A 71 6.93 -27.85 -6.22
CA ALA A 71 6.99 -29.05 -7.06
C ALA A 71 8.28 -29.87 -6.83
N LEU A 72 9.44 -29.21 -6.79
CA LEU A 72 10.72 -29.88 -6.53
C LEU A 72 10.78 -30.48 -5.13
N ALA A 73 10.38 -29.72 -4.11
CA ALA A 73 10.37 -30.20 -2.73
C ALA A 73 9.36 -31.35 -2.51
N THR A 74 8.25 -31.35 -3.24
CA THR A 74 7.27 -32.46 -3.20
C THR A 74 7.79 -33.72 -3.90
N ASP A 75 8.50 -33.57 -5.02
CA ASP A 75 9.02 -34.70 -5.82
C ASP A 75 10.26 -35.36 -5.17
N GLN A 76 11.17 -34.55 -4.64
CA GLN A 76 12.49 -35.00 -4.18
C GLN A 76 12.71 -34.87 -2.67
N GLY A 77 11.78 -34.24 -1.96
CA GLY A 77 11.86 -34.09 -0.52
C GLY A 77 11.55 -35.36 0.25
N ILE A 78 11.87 -35.33 1.54
CA ILE A 78 11.46 -36.35 2.51
C ILE A 78 10.63 -35.71 3.63
N PRO A 79 9.82 -36.49 4.38
CA PRO A 79 8.99 -35.95 5.45
C PRO A 79 9.82 -35.25 6.53
N LEU A 80 9.31 -34.12 7.03
CA LEU A 80 9.97 -33.32 8.09
C LEU A 80 10.31 -34.17 9.32
N GLN A 81 9.45 -35.13 9.67
CA GLN A 81 9.68 -36.05 10.79
C GLN A 81 10.96 -36.90 10.60
N GLU A 82 11.25 -37.35 9.39
CA GLU A 82 12.44 -38.15 9.08
C GLU A 82 13.70 -37.29 9.09
N VAL A 83 13.61 -36.08 8.53
CA VAL A 83 14.68 -35.06 8.60
C VAL A 83 15.03 -34.74 10.05
N ALA A 84 14.02 -34.46 10.88
CA ALA A 84 14.19 -34.17 12.30
C ALA A 84 14.86 -35.33 13.04
N ALA A 85 14.48 -36.58 12.76
CA ALA A 85 15.10 -37.75 13.38
C ALA A 85 16.59 -37.88 13.03
N MET A 86 16.95 -37.68 11.75
CA MET A 86 18.35 -37.70 11.32
C MET A 86 19.17 -36.53 11.90
N PHE A 87 18.55 -35.36 12.02
CA PHE A 87 19.20 -34.20 12.61
C PHE A 87 19.43 -34.38 14.13
N LEU A 88 18.48 -34.98 14.85
CA LEU A 88 18.68 -35.37 16.26
C LEU A 88 19.79 -36.42 16.42
N GLU A 89 19.91 -37.35 15.47
CA GLU A 89 20.99 -38.34 15.50
C GLU A 89 22.37 -37.67 15.36
N VAL A 90 22.53 -36.72 14.43
CA VAL A 90 23.81 -36.02 14.28
C VAL A 90 24.09 -35.12 15.49
N LEU A 91 23.07 -34.45 16.05
CA LEU A 91 23.19 -33.66 17.29
C LEU A 91 23.70 -34.50 18.48
N SER A 92 23.34 -35.77 18.58
CA SER A 92 23.86 -36.66 19.63
C SER A 92 25.38 -36.88 19.58
N LYS A 93 26.01 -36.62 18.43
CA LYS A 93 27.46 -36.71 18.19
C LYS A 93 28.14 -35.34 18.32
N THR A 94 27.38 -34.26 18.44
CA THR A 94 27.85 -32.88 18.38
C THR A 94 28.35 -32.38 19.73
N LYS A 95 29.41 -31.56 19.71
CA LYS A 95 29.85 -30.78 20.87
C LYS A 95 29.52 -29.29 20.70
N PHE A 96 29.81 -28.74 19.53
CA PHE A 96 29.57 -27.35 19.19
C PHE A 96 28.70 -27.24 17.94
N ILE A 97 27.74 -26.33 17.98
CA ILE A 97 27.04 -25.88 16.78
C ILE A 97 27.79 -24.68 16.22
N VAL A 98 27.99 -24.68 14.92
CA VAL A 98 28.72 -23.65 14.19
C VAL A 98 27.85 -23.14 13.06
N GLY A 99 27.84 -21.85 12.81
CA GLY A 99 27.13 -21.29 11.67
C GLY A 99 27.48 -19.84 11.40
N GLN A 100 26.86 -19.26 10.37
CA GLN A 100 26.95 -17.84 10.04
C GLN A 100 25.60 -17.20 10.35
N ASN A 101 25.50 -16.40 11.42
CA ASN A 101 24.22 -15.87 11.91
C ASN A 101 23.24 -17.01 12.29
N VAL A 102 23.77 -17.99 13.02
CA VAL A 102 23.15 -19.32 13.24
C VAL A 102 21.91 -19.28 14.13
N ASP A 103 21.70 -18.20 14.88
CA ASP A 103 20.48 -17.96 15.66
C ASP A 103 19.22 -18.07 14.78
N PHE A 104 19.30 -17.71 13.50
CA PHE A 104 18.19 -17.86 12.57
C PHE A 104 17.85 -19.35 12.39
N ASP A 105 18.81 -20.16 11.95
CA ASP A 105 18.64 -21.58 11.67
C ASP A 105 18.25 -22.40 12.91
N LEU A 106 18.80 -22.03 14.07
CA LEU A 106 18.42 -22.59 15.37
C LEU A 106 16.93 -22.37 15.66
N ASN A 107 16.42 -21.16 15.41
CA ASN A 107 15.00 -20.85 15.60
C ASN A 107 14.12 -21.58 14.58
N ILE A 108 14.56 -21.71 13.32
CA ILE A 108 13.83 -22.46 12.30
C ILE A 108 13.65 -23.92 12.73
N MET A 109 14.74 -24.61 13.06
CA MET A 109 14.67 -26.00 13.49
C MET A 109 13.96 -26.15 14.84
N GLY A 110 14.13 -25.21 15.77
CA GLY A 110 13.38 -25.16 17.02
C GLY A 110 11.86 -25.06 16.78
N CYS A 111 11.43 -24.25 15.82
CA CYS A 111 10.01 -24.17 15.42
C CYS A 111 9.53 -25.48 14.78
N GLU A 112 10.33 -26.12 13.92
CA GLU A 112 9.94 -27.40 13.33
C GLU A 112 9.83 -28.51 14.40
N PHE A 113 10.73 -28.56 15.38
CA PHE A 113 10.58 -29.45 16.52
C PHE A 113 9.30 -29.16 17.32
N PHE A 114 8.99 -27.89 17.56
CA PHE A 114 7.74 -27.51 18.23
C PHE A 114 6.50 -27.97 17.44
N ARG A 115 6.49 -27.82 16.10
CA ARG A 115 5.40 -28.30 15.22
C ARG A 115 5.24 -29.82 15.28
N LEU A 116 6.35 -30.56 15.42
CA LEU A 116 6.34 -32.02 15.56
C LEU A 116 6.06 -32.50 17.00
N GLY A 117 5.95 -31.59 17.98
CA GLY A 117 5.81 -31.94 19.39
C GLY A 117 7.05 -32.61 19.99
N ILE A 118 8.23 -32.27 19.46
CA ILE A 118 9.55 -32.76 19.92
C ILE A 118 10.17 -31.69 20.82
N ASP A 119 10.77 -32.11 21.94
CA ASP A 119 11.55 -31.21 22.81
C ASP A 119 12.76 -30.64 22.05
N ASN A 120 13.01 -29.34 22.15
CA ASN A 120 14.09 -28.66 21.42
C ASN A 120 15.43 -28.79 22.15
N PRO A 121 16.39 -29.62 21.68
CA PRO A 121 17.68 -29.79 22.35
C PRO A 121 18.70 -28.71 21.98
N LEU A 122 18.40 -27.86 20.99
CA LEU A 122 19.37 -26.93 20.40
C LEU A 122 19.85 -25.85 21.37
N GLU A 123 19.02 -25.46 22.35
CA GLU A 123 19.35 -24.46 23.36
C GLU A 123 20.46 -24.93 24.33
N GLU A 124 20.74 -26.23 24.39
CA GLU A 124 21.72 -26.82 25.28
C GLU A 124 23.15 -26.85 24.70
N PHE A 125 23.31 -26.57 23.40
CA PHE A 125 24.59 -26.65 22.72
C PHE A 125 25.33 -25.30 22.73
N PRO A 126 26.63 -25.27 23.04
CA PRO A 126 27.46 -24.09 22.82
C PRO A 126 27.55 -23.75 21.33
N VAL A 127 27.35 -22.47 21.01
CA VAL A 127 27.30 -21.93 19.65
C VAL A 127 28.59 -21.17 19.32
N LEU A 128 29.15 -21.42 18.14
CA LEU A 128 30.31 -20.72 17.57
C LEU A 128 29.91 -20.05 16.26
N ASP A 129 29.64 -18.75 16.29
CA ASP A 129 29.21 -17.99 15.11
C ASP A 129 30.39 -17.33 14.38
N THR A 130 30.37 -17.33 13.06
CA THR A 130 31.35 -16.64 12.21
C THR A 130 30.93 -15.19 11.85
N CYS A 131 29.69 -14.80 12.13
CA CYS A 131 29.12 -13.47 12.00
C CYS A 131 29.19 -12.68 13.32
N THR A 132 30.35 -12.12 13.64
CA THR A 132 30.60 -11.45 14.94
C THR A 132 31.21 -10.07 14.78
N GLU A 133 31.21 -9.27 15.86
CA GLU A 133 31.93 -8.00 15.89
C GLU A 133 33.44 -8.19 15.64
N THR A 134 34.00 -9.35 16.00
CA THR A 134 35.39 -9.71 15.71
C THR A 134 35.61 -9.85 14.20
N THR A 135 34.74 -10.57 13.49
CA THR A 135 34.84 -10.68 12.03
C THR A 135 34.48 -9.37 11.32
N ALA A 136 33.61 -8.52 11.90
CA ALA A 136 33.39 -7.16 11.41
C ALA A 136 34.62 -6.26 11.52
N GLN A 137 35.37 -6.34 12.63
CA GLN A 137 36.65 -5.64 12.78
C GLN A 137 37.74 -6.17 11.85
N LEU A 138 37.67 -7.45 11.51
CA LEU A 138 38.57 -8.09 10.56
C LEU A 138 38.31 -7.59 9.12
N CYS A 139 37.04 -7.59 8.68
CA CYS A 139 36.66 -7.20 7.32
C CYS A 139 36.58 -5.68 7.11
N GLN A 140 36.35 -4.90 8.17
CA GLN A 140 36.26 -3.43 8.16
C GLN A 140 35.26 -2.84 7.14
N LEU A 141 34.14 -3.54 6.94
CA LEU A 141 33.13 -3.15 5.97
C LEU A 141 32.37 -1.88 6.42
N PRO A 142 32.12 -0.91 5.51
CA PRO A 142 31.53 0.36 5.90
C PRO A 142 30.03 0.29 6.25
N GLY A 143 29.64 1.05 7.27
CA GLY A 143 28.24 1.33 7.66
C GLY A 143 27.53 0.26 8.47
N GLY A 144 28.20 -0.24 9.51
CA GLY A 144 27.53 -0.84 10.63
C GLY A 144 26.72 0.20 11.42
N ARG A 145 25.77 -0.29 12.23
CA ARG A 145 24.93 0.55 13.06
C ARG A 145 25.76 1.21 14.18
N GLY A 146 25.42 2.45 14.53
CA GLY A 146 26.08 3.17 15.64
C GLY A 146 27.55 3.53 15.39
N GLY A 147 27.98 3.65 14.13
CA GLY A 147 29.36 3.99 13.78
C GLY A 147 30.34 2.82 13.80
N LYS A 148 29.86 1.59 13.97
CA LYS A 148 30.66 0.36 13.90
C LYS A 148 30.87 -0.11 12.45
N PHE A 149 31.74 -1.11 12.27
CA PHE A 149 31.82 -1.85 11.01
C PHE A 149 30.59 -2.72 10.79
N LYS A 150 30.23 -2.94 9.53
CA LYS A 150 29.14 -3.84 9.14
C LYS A 150 29.56 -5.28 9.44
N LEU A 151 28.66 -6.06 10.05
CA LEU A 151 28.83 -7.51 10.16
C LEU A 151 28.90 -8.10 8.73
N PRO A 152 29.94 -8.90 8.40
CA PRO A 152 30.08 -9.46 7.08
C PRO A 152 29.00 -10.51 6.84
N ASN A 153 28.40 -10.53 5.65
CA ASN A 153 27.66 -11.71 5.20
C ASN A 153 28.64 -12.84 4.84
N LEU A 154 28.13 -14.05 4.57
CA LEU A 154 28.97 -15.22 4.31
C LEU A 154 29.91 -14.99 3.12
N SER A 155 29.41 -14.44 2.02
CA SER A 155 30.20 -14.15 0.81
C SER A 155 31.30 -13.12 1.07
N GLU A 156 31.03 -12.06 1.82
CA GLU A 156 32.00 -11.03 2.20
C GLU A 156 33.10 -11.60 3.10
N LEU A 157 32.75 -12.45 4.06
CA LEU A 157 33.71 -13.12 4.94
C LEU A 157 34.57 -14.13 4.14
N HIS A 158 33.94 -14.91 3.27
CA HIS A 158 34.63 -15.87 2.41
C HIS A 158 35.61 -15.17 1.46
N GLU A 159 35.18 -14.10 0.78
CA GLU A 159 36.04 -13.29 -0.08
C GLU A 159 37.22 -12.71 0.71
N PHE A 160 36.99 -12.21 1.92
CA PHE A 160 38.07 -11.69 2.77
C PHE A 160 39.10 -12.77 3.13
N LEU A 161 38.65 -14.00 3.45
CA LEU A 161 39.53 -15.07 3.90
C LEU A 161 40.29 -15.74 2.76
N PHE A 162 39.67 -15.90 1.59
CA PHE A 162 40.19 -16.72 0.49
C PHE A 162 40.48 -15.95 -0.80
N ASN A 163 40.10 -14.67 -0.89
CA ASN A 163 40.20 -13.84 -2.11
C ASN A 163 39.46 -14.47 -3.31
N GLU A 164 38.37 -15.18 -3.00
CA GLU A 164 37.49 -15.89 -3.92
C GLU A 164 36.06 -15.69 -3.44
N THR A 165 35.14 -15.35 -4.35
CA THR A 165 33.71 -15.51 -4.09
C THR A 165 33.32 -16.96 -4.33
N PHE A 166 32.28 -17.46 -3.66
CA PHE A 166 31.73 -18.79 -3.94
C PHE A 166 30.45 -18.65 -4.78
N GLU A 167 30.30 -19.51 -5.77
CA GLU A 167 29.10 -19.60 -6.60
C GLU A 167 28.00 -20.35 -5.82
N GLU A 168 26.73 -19.98 -6.04
CA GLU A 168 25.54 -20.59 -5.41
C GLU A 168 25.26 -20.24 -3.92
N ALA A 169 25.48 -18.98 -3.51
CA ALA A 169 24.91 -18.49 -2.24
C ALA A 169 23.38 -18.66 -2.21
N HIS A 170 22.82 -19.03 -1.05
CA HIS A 170 21.41 -19.45 -0.86
C HIS A 170 21.13 -20.86 -1.39
N ASN A 171 22.06 -21.76 -1.13
CA ASN A 171 21.87 -23.19 -1.22
C ASN A 171 22.48 -23.77 0.05
N ALA A 172 21.67 -24.37 0.91
CA ALA A 172 22.12 -24.81 2.24
C ALA A 172 23.41 -25.65 2.16
N THR A 173 23.58 -26.50 1.15
CA THR A 173 24.80 -27.32 1.01
C THR A 173 26.04 -26.47 0.70
N ALA A 174 25.91 -25.46 -0.16
CA ALA A 174 26.99 -24.54 -0.51
C ALA A 174 27.32 -23.60 0.67
N ASP A 175 26.30 -23.10 1.36
CA ASP A 175 26.45 -22.22 2.51
C ASP A 175 27.06 -22.95 3.71
N VAL A 176 26.70 -24.21 3.96
CA VAL A 176 27.38 -25.06 4.95
C VAL A 176 28.85 -25.28 4.59
N GLU A 177 29.18 -25.56 3.32
CA GLU A 177 30.57 -25.76 2.92
C GLU A 177 31.39 -24.46 3.07
N ALA A 178 30.85 -23.33 2.63
CA ALA A 178 31.49 -22.03 2.77
C ALA A 178 31.67 -21.64 4.25
N THR A 179 30.65 -21.84 5.08
CA THR A 179 30.68 -21.58 6.52
C THR A 179 31.71 -22.46 7.23
N THR A 180 31.72 -23.76 6.91
CA THR A 180 32.72 -24.71 7.41
C THR A 180 34.13 -24.25 7.11
N ARG A 181 34.37 -23.84 5.85
CA ARG A 181 35.67 -23.36 5.38
C ARG A 181 36.09 -22.08 6.11
N CYS A 182 35.18 -21.12 6.25
CA CYS A 182 35.39 -19.87 6.99
C CYS A 182 35.72 -20.14 8.46
N PHE A 183 34.92 -20.98 9.14
CA PHE A 183 35.12 -21.32 10.55
C PHE A 183 36.51 -21.90 10.82
N PHE A 184 36.89 -22.96 10.10
CA PHE A 184 38.20 -23.59 10.31
C PHE A 184 39.37 -22.69 9.91
N GLU A 185 39.18 -21.78 8.94
CA GLU A 185 40.20 -20.79 8.61
C GLU A 185 40.36 -19.73 9.72
N LEU A 186 39.27 -19.32 10.37
CA LEU A 186 39.32 -18.46 11.56
C LEU A 186 40.00 -19.17 12.74
N VAL A 187 39.76 -20.46 12.94
CA VAL A 187 40.48 -21.29 13.92
C VAL A 187 41.98 -21.35 13.59
N ARG A 188 42.34 -21.61 12.32
CA ARG A 188 43.73 -21.64 11.85
C ARG A 188 44.47 -20.32 12.06
N ARG A 189 43.76 -19.19 11.86
CA ARG A 189 44.27 -17.82 12.08
C ARG A 189 44.22 -17.37 13.55
N ARG A 190 43.75 -18.23 14.47
CA ARG A 190 43.62 -17.94 15.91
C ARG A 190 42.71 -16.74 16.20
N ILE A 191 41.66 -16.58 15.41
CA ILE A 191 40.62 -15.58 15.64
C ILE A 191 39.67 -16.06 16.75
N PHE A 192 39.34 -17.35 16.77
CA PHE A 192 38.68 -17.99 17.92
C PHE A 192 39.67 -18.23 19.06
N THR A 193 39.21 -18.03 20.28
CA THR A 193 39.98 -18.19 21.52
C THR A 193 39.96 -19.64 22.03
N LYS A 194 40.89 -19.96 22.95
CA LYS A 194 40.93 -21.28 23.59
C LYS A 194 39.74 -21.51 24.53
N GLU A 195 39.21 -20.43 25.11
CA GLU A 195 38.03 -20.45 25.96
C GLU A 195 36.77 -20.77 25.14
N GLU A 196 36.59 -20.12 23.98
CA GLU A 196 35.45 -20.39 23.08
C GLU A 196 35.45 -21.83 22.55
N LEU A 197 36.62 -22.36 22.18
CA LEU A 197 36.73 -23.72 21.66
C LEU A 197 36.82 -24.79 22.76
N GLU A 198 36.92 -24.39 24.04
CA GLU A 198 37.19 -25.26 25.19
C GLU A 198 38.42 -26.19 24.99
N VAL A 199 39.52 -25.64 24.49
CA VAL A 199 40.76 -26.36 24.18
C VAL A 199 41.97 -25.78 24.92
N THR A 200 43.12 -26.44 24.83
CA THR A 200 44.40 -25.93 25.35
C THR A 200 45.16 -25.16 24.27
N GLU A 201 46.14 -24.34 24.65
CA GLU A 201 47.00 -23.61 23.70
C GLU A 201 47.69 -24.53 22.67
N ALA A 202 47.98 -25.79 23.06
CA ALA A 202 48.61 -26.78 22.20
C ALA A 202 47.73 -27.17 21.00
N TYR A 203 46.41 -27.05 21.13
CA TYR A 203 45.46 -27.36 20.06
C TYR A 203 45.72 -26.54 18.80
N PHE A 204 45.94 -25.23 18.91
CA PHE A 204 46.18 -24.38 17.75
C PHE A 204 47.46 -24.75 17.01
N THR A 205 48.49 -25.20 17.74
CA THR A 205 49.73 -25.70 17.13
C THR A 205 49.45 -26.97 16.33
N SER A 206 48.78 -27.96 16.94
CA SER A 206 48.41 -29.21 16.26
C SER A 206 47.47 -28.98 15.07
N PHE A 207 46.48 -28.09 15.21
CA PHE A 207 45.54 -27.76 14.15
C PHE A 207 46.26 -27.10 12.96
N SER A 208 47.19 -26.18 13.20
CA SER A 208 48.00 -25.56 12.13
C SER A 208 48.99 -26.53 11.49
N GLU A 209 49.51 -27.51 12.22
CA GLU A 209 50.38 -28.55 11.66
C GLU A 209 49.62 -29.49 10.71
N VAL A 210 48.39 -29.84 11.06
CA VAL A 210 47.49 -30.66 10.22
C VAL A 210 46.97 -29.86 9.04
N ASN A 211 46.69 -28.56 9.24
CA ASN A 211 46.15 -27.64 8.23
C ASN A 211 47.15 -26.50 7.93
N PRO A 212 48.27 -26.76 7.21
CA PRO A 212 49.33 -25.76 6.99
C PRO A 212 48.99 -24.70 5.94
N LEU A 213 47.98 -24.96 5.10
CA LEU A 213 47.51 -24.07 4.04
C LEU A 213 46.09 -23.57 4.36
N PRO A 214 45.61 -22.52 3.66
CA PRO A 214 44.21 -22.12 3.77
C PRO A 214 43.27 -23.31 3.58
N ILE A 215 42.23 -23.39 4.41
CA ILE A 215 41.28 -24.50 4.41
C ILE A 215 40.67 -24.65 3.01
N LYS A 216 40.69 -25.88 2.49
CA LYS A 216 40.15 -26.22 1.16
C LYS A 216 38.69 -26.65 1.28
N PRO A 217 37.87 -26.45 0.23
CA PRO A 217 36.54 -27.06 0.18
C PRO A 217 36.66 -28.59 0.23
N VAL A 218 35.64 -29.24 0.77
CA VAL A 218 35.56 -30.70 0.86
C VAL A 218 35.14 -31.29 -0.50
N GLY A 219 34.59 -30.46 -1.39
CA GLY A 219 34.28 -30.81 -2.77
C GLY A 219 32.93 -31.49 -2.92
N LEU A 220 31.95 -31.06 -2.13
CA LEU A 220 30.57 -31.53 -2.27
C LEU A 220 30.00 -31.12 -3.62
N GLN A 221 29.18 -31.99 -4.22
CA GLN A 221 28.46 -31.64 -5.44
C GLN A 221 27.18 -30.90 -5.07
N HIS A 222 27.11 -29.62 -5.43
CA HIS A 222 25.92 -28.81 -5.25
C HIS A 222 24.99 -28.98 -6.45
N ILE A 223 23.73 -29.31 -6.17
CA ILE A 223 22.71 -29.38 -7.21
C ILE A 223 22.23 -27.96 -7.49
N ASN A 224 22.19 -27.56 -8.76
CA ASN A 224 21.55 -26.31 -9.14
C ASN A 224 20.03 -26.44 -9.00
N LEU A 225 19.51 -26.10 -7.82
CA LEU A 225 18.10 -26.26 -7.45
C LEU A 225 17.18 -25.47 -8.38
N ARG A 226 17.64 -24.31 -8.87
CA ARG A 226 16.89 -23.48 -9.82
C ARG A 226 16.70 -24.17 -11.17
N GLU A 227 17.75 -24.76 -11.72
CA GLU A 227 17.63 -25.58 -12.93
C GLU A 227 16.76 -26.81 -12.71
N ALA A 228 16.86 -27.48 -11.55
CA ALA A 228 16.04 -28.64 -11.22
C ALA A 228 14.53 -28.27 -11.15
N SER A 229 14.20 -27.17 -10.46
CA SER A 229 12.84 -26.63 -10.40
C SER A 229 12.31 -26.24 -11.78
N ASN A 230 13.12 -25.60 -12.62
CA ASN A 230 12.73 -25.24 -13.99
C ASN A 230 12.46 -26.48 -14.85
N LYS A 231 13.33 -27.50 -14.79
CA LYS A 231 13.14 -28.77 -15.52
C LYS A 231 11.84 -29.47 -15.11
N LEU A 232 11.55 -29.54 -13.81
CA LEU A 232 10.29 -30.11 -13.32
C LEU A 232 9.08 -29.31 -13.80
N ARG A 233 9.16 -27.97 -13.79
CA ARG A 233 8.09 -27.12 -14.30
C ARG A 233 7.88 -27.32 -15.80
N GLU A 234 8.93 -27.47 -16.59
CA GLU A 234 8.83 -27.79 -18.02
C GLU A 234 8.19 -29.16 -18.26
N ILE A 235 8.53 -30.17 -17.45
CA ILE A 235 7.92 -31.50 -17.51
C ILE A 235 6.43 -31.44 -17.16
N GLN A 236 6.06 -30.71 -16.11
CA GLN A 236 4.65 -30.52 -15.70
C GLN A 236 3.86 -29.73 -16.75
N LYS A 237 4.46 -28.69 -17.36
CA LYS A 237 3.90 -27.98 -18.53
C LYS A 237 3.86 -28.83 -19.81
N GLY A 238 4.68 -29.87 -19.93
CA GLY A 238 4.62 -30.83 -21.02
C GLY A 238 3.49 -31.86 -20.85
N GLY A 239 3.00 -32.06 -19.61
CA GLY A 239 1.90 -32.98 -19.28
C GLY A 239 0.53 -32.31 -19.16
N ALA A 240 0.49 -31.04 -18.75
CA ALA A 240 -0.67 -30.18 -18.91
C ALA A 240 -0.49 -29.42 -20.22
N GLU A 241 -1.25 -29.74 -21.27
CA GLU A 241 -1.30 -28.90 -22.47
C GLU A 241 -1.56 -27.45 -22.01
N THR A 242 -0.51 -26.61 -21.97
CA THR A 242 -0.71 -25.17 -22.14
C THR A 242 -1.32 -25.07 -23.52
N GLN A 243 -2.65 -24.98 -23.57
CA GLN A 243 -3.37 -24.60 -24.77
C GLN A 243 -2.83 -23.22 -25.14
N GLU A 244 -1.75 -23.18 -25.92
CA GLU A 244 -1.41 -22.00 -26.68
C GLU A 244 -2.64 -21.72 -27.52
N ILE A 245 -3.31 -20.63 -27.18
CA ILE A 245 -4.53 -20.17 -27.82
C ILE A 245 -4.26 -20.16 -29.32
N SER A 246 -5.07 -20.92 -30.05
CA SER A 246 -4.86 -21.10 -31.49
C SER A 246 -4.89 -19.74 -32.20
N LYS A 247 -4.23 -19.65 -33.37
CA LYS A 247 -4.27 -18.40 -34.16
C LYS A 247 -5.70 -18.02 -34.54
N GLU A 248 -6.55 -19.01 -34.76
CA GLU A 248 -7.97 -18.88 -35.02
C GLU A 248 -8.71 -18.27 -33.82
N GLU A 249 -8.47 -18.79 -32.62
CA GLU A 249 -9.09 -18.31 -31.38
C GLU A 249 -8.61 -16.90 -31.02
N ILE A 250 -7.32 -16.57 -31.22
CA ILE A 250 -6.83 -15.18 -31.09
C ILE A 250 -7.59 -14.24 -32.04
N LYS A 251 -7.86 -14.69 -33.28
CA LYS A 251 -8.60 -13.88 -34.26
C LYS A 251 -10.05 -13.67 -33.83
N GLU A 252 -10.70 -14.68 -33.27
CA GLU A 252 -12.05 -14.60 -32.71
C GLU A 252 -12.10 -13.69 -31.47
N ASN A 253 -11.10 -13.78 -30.59
CA ASN A 253 -10.97 -12.92 -29.43
C ASN A 253 -10.78 -11.46 -29.83
N ILE A 254 -9.93 -11.16 -30.81
CA ILE A 254 -9.75 -9.80 -31.34
C ILE A 254 -11.07 -9.25 -31.90
N ALA A 255 -11.83 -10.07 -32.65
CA ALA A 255 -13.13 -9.68 -33.17
C ALA A 255 -14.14 -9.39 -32.04
N THR A 256 -14.12 -10.20 -30.99
CA THR A 256 -14.95 -10.00 -29.79
C THR A 256 -14.57 -8.72 -29.06
N LEU A 257 -13.28 -8.51 -28.79
CA LEU A 257 -12.74 -7.33 -28.13
C LEU A 257 -13.01 -6.03 -28.90
N ALA A 258 -13.12 -6.08 -30.23
CA ALA A 258 -13.49 -4.92 -31.02
C ALA A 258 -14.86 -4.35 -30.62
N THR A 259 -15.77 -5.19 -30.10
CA THR A 259 -17.13 -4.79 -29.71
C THR A 259 -17.27 -4.30 -28.27
N PHE A 260 -16.29 -4.59 -27.40
CA PHE A 260 -16.33 -4.18 -26.00
C PHE A 260 -15.46 -2.93 -25.74
N PRO A 261 -15.94 -1.95 -24.96
CA PRO A 261 -15.09 -0.85 -24.55
C PRO A 261 -14.10 -1.29 -23.45
N PHE A 262 -12.94 -0.65 -23.43
CA PHE A 262 -12.01 -0.69 -22.31
C PHE A 262 -12.14 0.61 -21.49
N VAL A 263 -12.00 0.49 -20.17
CA VAL A 263 -12.03 1.59 -19.21
C VAL A 263 -10.98 1.33 -18.16
N HIS A 264 -10.17 2.34 -17.84
CA HIS A 264 -9.26 2.25 -16.70
C HIS A 264 -10.03 2.42 -15.38
N LEU A 265 -10.03 1.36 -14.57
CA LEU A 265 -10.62 1.33 -13.23
C LEU A 265 -9.64 1.68 -12.10
N HIS A 266 -8.33 1.61 -12.37
CA HIS A 266 -7.27 1.81 -11.39
C HIS A 266 -6.31 2.91 -11.88
N ASN A 267 -6.56 4.14 -11.47
CA ASN A 267 -5.76 5.31 -11.86
C ASN A 267 -5.47 6.21 -10.66
N HIS A 268 -4.23 6.66 -10.57
CA HIS A 268 -3.80 7.68 -9.63
C HIS A 268 -3.82 9.06 -10.29
N SER A 269 -4.27 10.05 -9.53
CA SER A 269 -4.19 11.46 -9.88
C SER A 269 -3.15 12.17 -9.01
N GLN A 270 -2.94 13.46 -9.24
CA GLN A 270 -2.12 14.35 -8.42
C GLN A 270 -2.49 14.36 -6.93
N PHE A 271 -3.68 13.84 -6.56
CA PHE A 271 -4.11 13.69 -5.18
C PHE A 271 -3.60 12.39 -4.53
N SER A 272 -3.01 11.47 -5.28
CA SER A 272 -2.00 10.53 -4.79
C SER A 272 -0.68 11.30 -4.61
N ILE A 273 -0.62 12.04 -3.50
CA ILE A 273 0.40 13.06 -3.23
C ILE A 273 1.81 12.48 -3.36
N LEU A 274 2.63 13.13 -4.20
CA LEU A 274 4.01 12.74 -4.53
C LEU A 274 4.15 11.31 -5.10
N GLN A 275 3.09 10.77 -5.69
CA GLN A 275 3.08 9.45 -6.32
C GLN A 275 2.57 9.48 -7.76
N SER A 276 1.80 10.48 -8.16
CA SER A 276 1.30 10.61 -9.53
C SER A 276 1.43 12.03 -10.05
N THR A 277 1.66 12.14 -11.37
CA THR A 277 1.76 13.42 -12.08
C THR A 277 0.48 13.76 -12.86
N SER A 278 -0.48 12.83 -12.96
CA SER A 278 -1.72 12.99 -13.73
C SER A 278 -2.71 13.92 -13.03
N SER A 279 -3.14 15.04 -13.62
CA SER A 279 -4.24 15.80 -13.03
C SER A 279 -5.60 15.11 -13.24
N THR A 280 -6.61 15.45 -12.44
CA THR A 280 -7.98 14.95 -12.65
C THR A 280 -8.53 15.34 -14.02
N LYS A 281 -8.09 16.48 -14.57
CA LYS A 281 -8.46 16.95 -15.89
C LYS A 281 -7.77 16.14 -16.98
N ASP A 282 -6.50 15.80 -16.81
CA ASP A 282 -5.74 15.05 -17.81
C ASP A 282 -6.28 13.62 -17.95
N LEU A 283 -6.68 12.97 -16.84
CA LEU A 283 -7.34 11.66 -16.86
C LEU A 283 -8.63 11.69 -17.70
N VAL A 284 -9.47 12.72 -17.50
CA VAL A 284 -10.69 12.91 -18.27
C VAL A 284 -10.38 13.13 -19.76
N GLN A 285 -9.40 13.99 -20.07
CA GLN A 285 -9.00 14.26 -21.45
C GLN A 285 -8.41 13.02 -22.15
N ALA A 286 -7.61 12.22 -21.43
CA ALA A 286 -7.04 10.98 -21.95
C ALA A 286 -8.13 9.94 -22.24
N ALA A 287 -9.11 9.78 -21.36
CA ALA A 287 -10.26 8.90 -21.59
C ALA A 287 -11.06 9.31 -22.84
N VAL A 288 -11.36 10.61 -22.98
CA VAL A 288 -12.07 11.16 -24.14
C VAL A 288 -11.27 10.97 -25.43
N LYS A 289 -9.96 11.26 -25.41
CA LYS A 289 -9.06 11.08 -26.57
C LYS A 289 -9.05 9.62 -27.05
N ASN A 290 -9.16 8.67 -26.13
CA ASN A 290 -9.17 7.23 -26.42
C ASN A 290 -10.58 6.64 -26.59
N ASN A 291 -11.62 7.48 -26.75
CA ASN A 291 -13.01 7.07 -26.90
C ASN A 291 -13.50 6.07 -25.82
N MET A 292 -13.01 6.21 -24.59
CA MET A 292 -13.45 5.39 -23.47
C MET A 292 -14.80 5.92 -22.93
N PRO A 293 -15.78 5.05 -22.62
CA PRO A 293 -17.10 5.48 -22.13
C PRO A 293 -17.09 5.90 -20.66
N ALA A 294 -16.02 5.59 -19.92
CA ALA A 294 -15.87 5.94 -18.52
C ALA A 294 -14.39 6.06 -18.14
N VAL A 295 -14.12 6.59 -16.95
CA VAL A 295 -12.80 6.58 -16.32
C VAL A 295 -12.96 6.61 -14.80
N ALA A 296 -12.06 5.94 -14.09
CA ALA A 296 -12.03 5.93 -12.63
C ALA A 296 -10.91 6.82 -12.05
N ILE A 297 -11.14 7.33 -10.84
CA ILE A 297 -10.09 7.85 -9.97
C ILE A 297 -10.02 6.96 -8.71
N THR A 298 -8.84 6.48 -8.37
CA THR A 298 -8.60 5.56 -7.24
C THR A 298 -7.36 5.97 -6.47
N ASP A 299 -7.34 7.21 -5.99
CA ASP A 299 -6.17 7.75 -5.29
C ASP A 299 -5.84 6.98 -4.01
N SER A 300 -4.55 6.94 -3.65
CA SER A 300 -4.04 6.16 -2.53
C SER A 300 -4.50 6.73 -1.19
N GLY A 301 -5.38 5.98 -0.52
CA GLY A 301 -5.85 6.20 0.84
C GLY A 301 -6.71 7.44 1.06
N ASN A 302 -7.10 8.17 0.01
CA ASN A 302 -7.81 9.45 0.16
C ASN A 302 -8.85 9.70 -0.94
N MET A 303 -9.76 10.66 -0.66
CA MET A 303 -10.84 11.08 -1.56
C MET A 303 -10.72 12.56 -1.99
N MET A 304 -9.53 13.17 -1.89
CA MET A 304 -9.34 14.61 -2.07
C MET A 304 -9.69 15.07 -3.50
N GLY A 305 -9.39 14.23 -4.49
CA GLY A 305 -9.65 14.53 -5.91
C GLY A 305 -11.09 14.35 -6.36
N ALA A 306 -11.96 13.71 -5.56
CA ALA A 306 -13.28 13.26 -6.00
C ALA A 306 -14.17 14.40 -6.53
N PHE A 307 -14.19 15.55 -5.85
CA PHE A 307 -14.99 16.71 -6.28
C PHE A 307 -14.46 17.28 -7.60
N HIS A 308 -13.15 17.55 -7.69
CA HIS A 308 -12.53 18.11 -8.89
C HIS A 308 -12.66 17.18 -10.10
N PHE A 309 -12.56 15.87 -9.88
CA PHE A 309 -12.76 14.86 -10.89
C PHE A 309 -14.19 14.84 -11.44
N LEU A 310 -15.19 14.73 -10.56
CA LEU A 310 -16.61 14.78 -10.97
C LEU A 310 -16.96 16.10 -11.67
N GLN A 311 -16.40 17.21 -11.19
CA GLN A 311 -16.58 18.52 -11.80
C GLN A 311 -15.98 18.55 -13.21
N SER A 312 -14.78 18.00 -13.42
CA SER A 312 -14.13 17.91 -14.74
C SER A 312 -14.95 17.07 -15.73
N VAL A 313 -15.47 15.92 -15.30
CA VAL A 313 -16.36 15.09 -16.12
C VAL A 313 -17.65 15.82 -16.46
N THR A 314 -18.24 16.52 -15.48
CA THR A 314 -19.45 17.33 -15.68
C THR A 314 -19.23 18.41 -16.73
N TYR A 315 -18.12 19.16 -16.64
CA TYR A 315 -17.79 20.19 -17.62
C TYR A 315 -17.60 19.62 -19.02
N HIS A 316 -16.94 18.47 -19.16
CA HIS A 316 -16.83 17.78 -20.44
C HIS A 316 -18.21 17.43 -21.00
N ASN A 317 -19.05 16.75 -20.21
CA ASN A 317 -20.37 16.30 -20.65
C ASN A 317 -21.32 17.48 -21.01
N GLN A 318 -21.17 18.63 -20.33
CA GLN A 318 -21.91 19.86 -20.65
C GLN A 318 -21.41 20.57 -21.92
N SER A 319 -20.15 20.35 -22.31
CA SER A 319 -19.57 20.92 -23.53
C SER A 319 -19.97 20.17 -24.81
N LEU A 320 -20.55 18.97 -24.67
CA LEU A 320 -21.00 18.15 -25.79
C LEU A 320 -22.24 18.75 -26.45
N SER A 321 -22.27 18.72 -27.79
CA SER A 321 -23.46 19.02 -28.57
C SER A 321 -24.51 17.91 -28.44
N GLU A 322 -25.77 18.18 -28.83
CA GLU A 322 -26.85 17.19 -28.80
C GLU A 322 -26.49 15.91 -29.58
N ASP A 323 -25.82 16.04 -30.73
CA ASP A 323 -25.38 14.91 -31.57
C ASP A 323 -24.24 14.09 -30.94
N GLU A 324 -23.54 14.65 -29.95
CA GLU A 324 -22.39 14.03 -29.28
C GLU A 324 -22.72 13.48 -27.89
N LYS A 325 -23.99 13.50 -27.47
CA LYS A 325 -24.42 12.94 -26.17
C LYS A 325 -24.01 11.48 -25.97
N HIS A 326 -23.89 10.70 -27.04
CA HIS A 326 -23.39 9.32 -26.99
C HIS A 326 -21.91 9.21 -26.55
N LYS A 327 -21.15 10.31 -26.57
CA LYS A 327 -19.76 10.40 -26.09
C LYS A 327 -19.65 10.84 -24.63
N GLN A 328 -20.77 10.92 -23.90
CA GLN A 328 -20.74 11.27 -22.49
C GLN A 328 -19.87 10.29 -21.70
N LEU A 329 -19.00 10.86 -20.87
CA LEU A 329 -18.09 10.10 -20.04
C LEU A 329 -18.76 9.82 -18.68
N LYS A 330 -18.78 8.56 -18.27
CA LYS A 330 -19.19 8.16 -16.93
C LYS A 330 -18.02 8.29 -15.96
N ALA A 331 -18.22 9.01 -14.85
CA ALA A 331 -17.23 9.12 -13.78
C ALA A 331 -17.36 7.96 -12.81
N ILE A 332 -16.25 7.30 -12.46
CA ILE A 332 -16.19 6.27 -11.43
C ILE A 332 -15.31 6.79 -10.30
N VAL A 333 -15.86 6.91 -9.10
CA VAL A 333 -15.13 7.43 -7.93
C VAL A 333 -14.74 6.25 -7.06
N GLY A 334 -13.45 6.13 -6.74
CA GLY A 334 -12.91 5.07 -5.91
C GLY A 334 -11.73 5.52 -5.06
N CYS A 335 -11.11 4.55 -4.39
CA CYS A 335 -9.92 4.75 -3.57
C CYS A 335 -9.13 3.43 -3.48
N GLU A 336 -7.80 3.53 -3.50
CA GLU A 336 -6.91 2.42 -3.17
C GLU A 336 -6.58 2.49 -1.67
N PHE A 337 -7.16 1.59 -0.86
CA PHE A 337 -6.97 1.55 0.58
C PHE A 337 -5.81 0.64 0.99
N PHE A 338 -5.13 1.02 2.08
CA PHE A 338 -4.17 0.19 2.79
C PHE A 338 -4.89 -0.64 3.86
N VAL A 339 -5.03 -1.95 3.64
CA VAL A 339 -5.77 -2.87 4.53
C VAL A 339 -4.79 -3.69 5.37
N CYS A 340 -4.65 -3.31 6.63
CA CYS A 340 -3.77 -3.94 7.61
C CYS A 340 -4.54 -4.90 8.54
N GLU A 341 -3.82 -5.64 9.40
CA GLU A 341 -4.43 -6.55 10.37
C GLU A 341 -5.24 -5.78 11.43
N ASP A 342 -4.61 -4.76 12.02
CA ASP A 342 -5.21 -3.86 13.02
C ASP A 342 -4.74 -2.42 12.80
N HIS A 343 -5.67 -1.55 12.44
CA HIS A 343 -5.39 -0.15 12.12
C HIS A 343 -4.96 0.67 13.35
N GLU A 344 -5.34 0.27 14.57
CA GLU A 344 -4.97 0.95 15.81
C GLU A 344 -3.59 0.51 16.32
N ASN A 345 -3.11 -0.66 15.90
CA ASN A 345 -1.80 -1.16 16.31
C ASN A 345 -0.66 -0.40 15.61
N LYS A 346 0.20 0.23 16.42
CA LYS A 346 1.40 0.99 16.00
C LYS A 346 2.68 0.48 16.64
N THR A 347 2.64 -0.72 17.24
CA THR A 347 3.80 -1.35 17.91
C THR A 347 4.83 -1.87 16.91
N HIS A 348 4.39 -2.18 15.69
CA HIS A 348 5.23 -2.63 14.60
C HIS A 348 4.71 -2.10 13.27
N LYS A 349 5.57 -2.18 12.24
CA LYS A 349 5.24 -1.71 10.89
C LYS A 349 4.43 -2.75 10.13
N ASP A 350 3.13 -2.48 10.03
CA ASP A 350 2.22 -3.12 9.10
C ASP A 350 1.60 -2.02 8.22
N ASN A 351 2.01 -1.94 6.96
CA ASN A 351 1.44 -0.96 6.02
C ASN A 351 0.16 -1.48 5.34
N GLY A 352 -0.21 -2.75 5.56
CA GLY A 352 -1.34 -3.39 4.91
C GLY A 352 -1.17 -3.65 3.41
N TYR A 353 -2.17 -4.30 2.84
CA TYR A 353 -2.30 -4.59 1.41
C TYR A 353 -3.04 -3.46 0.67
N GLN A 354 -2.72 -3.23 -0.59
CA GLN A 354 -3.38 -2.22 -1.42
C GLN A 354 -4.63 -2.80 -2.11
N ILE A 355 -5.81 -2.35 -1.69
CA ILE A 355 -7.11 -2.85 -2.19
C ILE A 355 -7.87 -1.71 -2.86
N VAL A 356 -8.32 -1.92 -4.08
CA VAL A 356 -9.08 -0.92 -4.85
C VAL A 356 -10.56 -1.07 -4.57
N MET A 357 -11.21 0.04 -4.21
CA MET A 357 -12.64 0.08 -3.95
C MET A 357 -13.31 1.17 -4.77
N LEU A 358 -14.39 0.85 -5.47
CA LEU A 358 -15.14 1.75 -6.35
C LEU A 358 -16.55 1.96 -5.81
N ALA A 359 -17.02 3.20 -5.79
CA ALA A 359 -18.38 3.53 -5.39
C ALA A 359 -19.37 3.25 -6.52
N LYS A 360 -20.39 2.41 -6.26
CA LYS A 360 -21.48 2.15 -7.21
C LYS A 360 -22.37 3.37 -7.40
N ASN A 361 -22.55 4.17 -6.35
CA ASN A 361 -23.42 5.34 -6.33
C ASN A 361 -22.97 6.33 -5.24
N LYS A 362 -23.79 7.34 -4.96
CA LYS A 362 -23.51 8.38 -3.96
C LYS A 362 -23.40 7.82 -2.53
N ASN A 363 -24.12 6.74 -2.19
CA ASN A 363 -24.00 6.10 -0.89
C ASN A 363 -22.65 5.39 -0.75
N GLY A 364 -22.23 4.64 -1.77
CA GLY A 364 -20.90 4.05 -1.86
C GLY A 364 -19.80 5.11 -1.68
N TYR A 365 -19.93 6.28 -2.32
CA TYR A 365 -18.99 7.40 -2.11
C TYR A 365 -18.90 7.82 -0.64
N HIS A 366 -20.04 7.92 0.06
CA HIS A 366 -20.05 8.27 1.48
C HIS A 366 -19.37 7.21 2.34
N ASN A 367 -19.54 5.92 2.02
CA ASN A 367 -18.84 4.82 2.67
C ASN A 367 -17.32 4.91 2.46
N LEU A 368 -16.86 5.09 1.23
CA LEU A 368 -15.43 5.32 0.93
C LEU A 368 -14.88 6.55 1.67
N ALA A 369 -15.62 7.67 1.69
CA ALA A 369 -15.21 8.87 2.40
C ALA A 369 -15.09 8.66 3.92
N LYS A 370 -15.95 7.83 4.52
CA LYS A 370 -15.85 7.46 5.93
C LYS A 370 -14.64 6.58 6.20
N MET A 371 -14.38 5.57 5.36
CA MET A 371 -13.19 4.73 5.48
C MET A 371 -11.90 5.56 5.36
N ALA A 372 -11.80 6.45 4.37
CA ALA A 372 -10.66 7.36 4.22
C ALA A 372 -10.50 8.29 5.44
N SER A 373 -11.59 8.81 5.98
CA SER A 373 -11.54 9.64 7.19
C SER A 373 -11.00 8.86 8.40
N ILE A 374 -11.45 7.61 8.60
CA ILE A 374 -10.96 6.74 9.67
C ILE A 374 -9.48 6.39 9.46
N ALA A 375 -9.08 6.13 8.22
CA ALA A 375 -7.71 5.81 7.86
C ALA A 375 -6.72 6.91 8.28
N TYR A 376 -7.10 8.19 8.11
CA TYR A 376 -6.29 9.32 8.55
C TYR A 376 -6.43 9.66 10.03
N THR A 377 -7.63 9.60 10.60
CA THR A 377 -7.89 10.08 11.97
C THR A 377 -7.52 9.06 13.04
N LYS A 378 -7.60 7.76 12.74
CA LYS A 378 -7.32 6.66 13.68
C LYS A 378 -6.20 5.75 13.19
N GLY A 379 -6.29 5.32 11.93
CA GLY A 379 -5.43 4.29 11.35
C GLY A 379 -4.05 4.75 10.87
N PHE A 380 -3.77 6.06 10.89
CA PHE A 380 -2.55 6.60 10.32
C PHE A 380 -1.32 6.17 11.13
N TYR A 381 -0.38 5.53 10.44
CA TYR A 381 0.94 5.22 10.96
C TYR A 381 2.03 5.75 10.01
N TYR A 382 2.49 4.94 9.06
CA TYR A 382 3.28 5.43 7.91
C TYR A 382 2.41 5.77 6.70
N VAL A 383 1.28 5.09 6.58
CA VAL A 383 0.24 5.29 5.56
C VAL A 383 -1.13 5.34 6.26
N PRO A 384 -2.18 5.91 5.64
CA PRO A 384 -3.53 5.87 6.19
C PRO A 384 -4.13 4.46 6.02
N ARG A 385 -4.22 3.71 7.12
CA ARG A 385 -4.64 2.29 7.08
C ARG A 385 -6.06 2.08 7.58
N ILE A 386 -6.74 1.08 7.05
CA ILE A 386 -7.98 0.51 7.60
C ILE A 386 -7.79 -0.98 7.87
N ASP A 387 -8.75 -1.61 8.54
CA ASP A 387 -8.76 -3.05 8.76
C ASP A 387 -10.06 -3.68 8.22
N LYS A 388 -10.13 -5.02 8.28
CA LYS A 388 -11.29 -5.79 7.82
C LYS A 388 -12.58 -5.49 8.62
N ASN A 389 -12.49 -4.97 9.84
CA ASN A 389 -13.66 -4.61 10.65
C ASN A 389 -14.30 -3.31 10.14
N ILE A 390 -13.49 -2.30 9.82
CA ILE A 390 -13.95 -1.06 9.18
C ILE A 390 -14.62 -1.38 7.84
N ILE A 391 -14.00 -2.27 7.05
CA ILE A 391 -14.53 -2.67 5.74
C ILE A 391 -15.92 -3.29 5.91
N ARG A 392 -16.09 -4.25 6.83
CA ARG A 392 -17.41 -4.86 7.12
C ARG A 392 -18.47 -3.83 7.50
N GLN A 393 -18.10 -2.77 8.19
CA GLN A 393 -19.02 -1.72 8.61
C GLN A 393 -19.50 -0.84 7.44
N TYR A 394 -18.64 -0.62 6.44
CA TYR A 394 -18.88 0.33 5.35
C TYR A 394 -18.88 -0.33 3.96
N LYS A 395 -19.20 -1.63 3.86
CA LYS A 395 -19.08 -2.41 2.61
C LYS A 395 -20.18 -2.18 1.57
N ASP A 396 -21.31 -1.61 1.97
CA ASP A 396 -22.48 -1.48 1.08
C ASP A 396 -22.19 -0.51 -0.09
N ASP A 397 -22.79 -0.78 -1.25
CA ASP A 397 -22.66 0.04 -2.48
C ASP A 397 -21.23 0.20 -3.01
N ILE A 398 -20.35 -0.77 -2.76
CA ILE A 398 -18.94 -0.76 -3.16
C ILE A 398 -18.60 -1.98 -4.02
N ILE A 399 -17.83 -1.76 -5.07
CA ILE A 399 -17.13 -2.80 -5.85
C ILE A 399 -15.69 -2.88 -5.37
N VAL A 400 -15.14 -4.08 -5.25
CA VAL A 400 -13.76 -4.34 -4.81
C VAL A 400 -12.97 -5.02 -5.91
N LEU A 401 -11.76 -4.53 -6.17
CA LEU A 401 -10.75 -5.23 -6.98
C LEU A 401 -9.67 -5.78 -6.07
N THR A 402 -9.14 -6.97 -6.37
CA THR A 402 -8.12 -7.63 -5.53
C THR A 402 -6.81 -6.87 -5.40
N GLY A 403 -6.57 -5.84 -6.23
CA GLY A 403 -5.33 -5.08 -6.28
C GLY A 403 -4.32 -5.69 -7.25
N GLY A 404 -3.25 -4.93 -7.52
CA GLY A 404 -2.07 -5.42 -8.26
C GLY A 404 -1.17 -6.31 -7.40
N ILE A 405 0.13 -6.35 -7.69
CA ILE A 405 1.13 -7.17 -6.95
C ILE A 405 1.18 -6.90 -5.43
N TYR A 406 0.67 -5.74 -4.98
CA TYR A 406 0.59 -5.34 -3.57
C TYR A 406 -0.79 -5.56 -2.93
N GLY A 407 -1.77 -6.07 -3.69
CA GLY A 407 -3.06 -6.50 -3.16
C GLY A 407 -2.95 -7.77 -2.32
N GLU A 408 -3.95 -8.04 -1.48
CA GLU A 408 -3.87 -9.14 -0.50
C GLU A 408 -3.71 -10.50 -1.18
N VAL A 409 -4.52 -10.79 -2.19
CA VAL A 409 -4.48 -12.08 -2.90
C VAL A 409 -3.18 -12.21 -3.71
N PRO A 410 -2.80 -11.27 -4.60
CA PRO A 410 -1.57 -11.41 -5.38
C PRO A 410 -0.29 -11.40 -4.53
N SER A 411 -0.24 -10.57 -3.49
CA SER A 411 0.91 -10.53 -2.58
C SER A 411 1.07 -11.84 -1.83
N LYS A 412 -0.02 -12.48 -1.39
CA LYS A 412 0.05 -13.78 -0.72
C LYS A 412 0.53 -14.89 -1.66
N ILE A 413 0.13 -14.89 -2.94
CA ILE A 413 0.67 -15.83 -3.94
C ILE A 413 2.20 -15.70 -4.03
N LEU A 414 2.73 -14.47 -4.05
CA LEU A 414 4.17 -14.23 -4.20
C LEU A 414 4.97 -14.54 -2.92
N ASN A 415 4.41 -14.22 -1.76
CA ASN A 415 5.17 -14.10 -0.51
C ASN A 415 4.80 -15.13 0.57
N ILE A 416 3.69 -15.87 0.44
CA ILE A 416 3.20 -16.80 1.47
C ILE A 416 2.82 -18.17 0.89
N GLY A 417 2.03 -18.21 -0.18
CA GLY A 417 1.52 -19.45 -0.77
C GLY A 417 0.13 -19.29 -1.38
N GLU A 418 -0.25 -20.24 -2.23
CA GLU A 418 -1.52 -20.21 -2.95
C GLU A 418 -2.69 -20.49 -2.00
N ASN A 419 -2.51 -21.41 -1.03
CA ASN A 419 -3.54 -21.72 -0.04
C ASN A 419 -4.00 -20.49 0.76
N GLN A 420 -3.07 -19.70 1.30
CA GLN A 420 -3.40 -18.49 2.06
C GLN A 420 -3.97 -17.38 1.17
N ALA A 421 -3.55 -17.33 -0.10
CA ALA A 421 -4.14 -16.41 -1.07
C ALA A 421 -5.60 -16.79 -1.38
N GLU A 422 -5.89 -18.08 -1.55
CA GLU A 422 -7.24 -18.61 -1.78
C GLU A 422 -8.17 -18.33 -0.60
N GLU A 423 -7.73 -18.58 0.64
CA GLU A 423 -8.48 -18.23 1.85
C GLU A 423 -8.85 -16.74 1.88
N SER A 424 -7.92 -15.89 1.46
CA SER A 424 -8.11 -14.44 1.42
C SER A 424 -9.14 -14.05 0.35
N LEU A 425 -9.04 -14.65 -0.84
CA LEU A 425 -10.01 -14.45 -1.92
C LEU A 425 -11.42 -14.86 -1.48
N LEU A 426 -11.54 -16.02 -0.82
CA LEU A 426 -12.83 -16.51 -0.31
C LEU A 426 -13.42 -15.59 0.74
N TRP A 427 -12.61 -14.99 1.61
CA TRP A 427 -13.08 -13.98 2.54
C TRP A 427 -13.64 -12.75 1.81
N TRP A 428 -12.93 -12.23 0.80
CA TRP A 428 -13.43 -11.11 0.00
C TRP A 428 -14.72 -11.48 -0.74
N LYS A 429 -14.80 -12.71 -1.28
CA LYS A 429 -15.99 -13.21 -2.00
C LYS A 429 -17.19 -13.31 -1.05
N GLU A 430 -16.98 -13.80 0.16
CA GLU A 430 -18.02 -13.85 1.19
C GLU A 430 -18.55 -12.44 1.53
N GLN A 431 -17.68 -11.43 1.56
CA GLN A 431 -18.09 -10.07 1.93
C GLN A 431 -18.80 -9.30 0.83
N PHE A 432 -18.36 -9.45 -0.43
CA PHE A 432 -18.80 -8.61 -1.56
C PHE A 432 -19.55 -9.37 -2.66
N GLY A 433 -19.53 -10.72 -2.68
CA GLY A 433 -20.23 -11.52 -3.68
C GLY A 433 -19.87 -11.12 -5.11
N ASP A 434 -20.89 -10.80 -5.91
CA ASP A 434 -20.75 -10.39 -7.31
C ASP A 434 -20.03 -9.04 -7.50
N ASP A 435 -19.87 -8.25 -6.43
CA ASP A 435 -19.16 -6.97 -6.47
C ASP A 435 -17.65 -7.13 -6.19
N LEU A 436 -17.13 -8.36 -6.10
CA LEU A 436 -15.70 -8.66 -6.11
C LEU A 436 -15.21 -9.03 -7.51
N TYR A 437 -14.09 -8.43 -7.92
CA TYR A 437 -13.40 -8.77 -9.15
C TYR A 437 -11.91 -9.04 -8.90
N ILE A 438 -11.36 -10.04 -9.57
CA ILE A 438 -9.91 -10.29 -9.60
C ILE A 438 -9.29 -9.36 -10.64
N GLU A 439 -8.36 -8.53 -10.18
CA GLU A 439 -7.65 -7.57 -11.03
C GLU A 439 -6.44 -8.23 -11.70
N ILE A 440 -6.33 -8.10 -13.02
CA ILE A 440 -5.19 -8.59 -13.80
C ILE A 440 -4.44 -7.40 -14.40
N MET A 441 -3.13 -7.35 -14.17
CA MET A 441 -2.21 -6.35 -14.71
C MET A 441 -1.08 -7.02 -15.50
N ARG A 442 -0.57 -6.32 -16.52
CA ARG A 442 0.47 -6.82 -17.43
C ARG A 442 1.43 -5.70 -17.83
N HIS A 443 2.39 -5.42 -16.97
CA HIS A 443 3.53 -4.53 -17.17
C HIS A 443 4.79 -5.30 -17.59
N ASP A 444 4.67 -6.52 -18.11
CA ASP A 444 5.79 -7.39 -18.51
C ASP A 444 6.76 -7.75 -17.36
N GLN A 445 6.23 -7.88 -16.14
CA GLN A 445 7.02 -8.26 -14.97
C GLN A 445 7.01 -9.75 -14.72
N GLU A 446 8.11 -10.25 -14.15
CA GLU A 446 8.21 -11.67 -13.80
C GLU A 446 7.19 -12.04 -12.72
N ASP A 447 7.01 -11.20 -11.71
CA ASP A 447 6.04 -11.40 -10.64
C ASP A 447 4.60 -11.50 -11.20
N GLU A 448 4.23 -10.64 -12.16
CA GLU A 448 2.93 -10.70 -12.85
C GLU A 448 2.73 -11.98 -13.67
N ARG A 449 3.78 -12.43 -14.39
CA ARG A 449 3.75 -13.69 -15.15
C ARG A 449 3.58 -14.91 -14.24
N ARG A 450 3.92 -14.80 -12.95
CA ARG A 450 3.72 -15.84 -11.94
C ARG A 450 2.33 -15.79 -11.30
N ILE A 451 1.86 -14.60 -10.91
CA ILE A 451 0.54 -14.47 -10.26
C ILE A 451 -0.62 -14.67 -11.23
N ASN A 452 -0.52 -14.18 -12.48
CA ASN A 452 -1.67 -14.11 -13.38
C ASN A 452 -2.26 -15.49 -13.71
N PRO A 453 -1.47 -16.55 -13.97
CA PRO A 453 -2.02 -17.90 -14.15
C PRO A 453 -2.81 -18.40 -12.94
N VAL A 454 -2.28 -18.20 -11.72
CA VAL A 454 -2.95 -18.59 -10.47
C VAL A 454 -4.24 -17.80 -10.26
N LEU A 455 -4.22 -16.49 -10.53
CA LEU A 455 -5.42 -15.64 -10.46
C LEU A 455 -6.50 -16.06 -11.46
N VAL A 456 -6.11 -16.47 -12.67
CA VAL A 456 -7.04 -17.03 -13.68
C VAL A 456 -7.59 -18.38 -13.23
N GLU A 457 -6.78 -19.22 -12.59
CA GLU A 457 -7.26 -20.47 -11.99
C GLU A 457 -8.26 -20.21 -10.86
N PHE A 458 -7.93 -19.32 -9.92
CA PHE A 458 -8.82 -18.91 -8.84
C PHE A 458 -10.14 -18.34 -9.36
N SER A 459 -10.09 -17.53 -10.42
CA SER A 459 -11.27 -17.02 -11.10
C SER A 459 -12.19 -18.15 -11.57
N LYS A 460 -11.64 -19.17 -12.23
CA LYS A 460 -12.40 -20.33 -12.72
C LYS A 460 -12.91 -21.21 -11.57
N LYS A 461 -12.05 -21.50 -10.60
CA LYS A 461 -12.34 -22.37 -9.44
C LYS A 461 -13.43 -21.78 -8.54
N HIS A 462 -13.40 -20.47 -8.34
CA HIS A 462 -14.30 -19.78 -7.42
C HIS A 462 -15.32 -18.89 -8.11
N GLU A 463 -15.45 -18.93 -9.43
CA GLU A 463 -16.43 -18.12 -10.18
C GLU A 463 -16.38 -16.62 -9.85
N VAL A 464 -15.16 -16.09 -9.63
CA VAL A 464 -14.94 -14.64 -9.41
C VAL A 464 -14.43 -14.05 -10.71
N LYS A 465 -15.10 -13.02 -11.25
CA LYS A 465 -14.79 -12.49 -12.58
C LYS A 465 -13.49 -11.70 -12.61
N LEU A 466 -12.86 -11.67 -13.77
CA LEU A 466 -11.61 -10.94 -14.02
C LEU A 466 -11.89 -9.54 -14.55
N VAL A 467 -11.05 -8.57 -14.20
CA VAL A 467 -11.01 -7.25 -14.85
C VAL A 467 -9.58 -6.87 -15.22
N ALA A 468 -9.41 -6.32 -16.43
CA ALA A 468 -8.13 -5.82 -16.91
C ALA A 468 -7.87 -4.39 -16.39
N CYS A 469 -6.72 -4.16 -15.77
CA CYS A 469 -6.29 -2.86 -15.28
C CYS A 469 -4.81 -2.58 -15.63
N ASN A 470 -4.38 -1.33 -15.45
CA ASN A 470 -3.00 -0.90 -15.76
C ASN A 470 -2.35 -0.02 -14.69
N ASN A 471 -2.97 0.15 -13.51
CA ASN A 471 -2.47 0.95 -12.38
C ASN A 471 -1.65 2.20 -12.78
N THR A 472 -2.33 3.22 -13.30
CA THR A 472 -1.62 4.31 -14.00
C THR A 472 -1.19 5.41 -13.03
N TYR A 473 0.04 5.93 -13.17
CA TYR A 473 0.57 7.04 -12.37
C TYR A 473 0.83 8.32 -13.19
N TYR A 474 0.87 8.21 -14.51
CA TYR A 474 1.14 9.30 -15.45
C TYR A 474 0.39 9.09 -16.77
N ILE A 475 0.24 10.13 -17.59
CA ILE A 475 -0.64 10.07 -18.79
C ILE A 475 0.06 9.43 -19.98
N ASN A 476 1.23 9.94 -20.36
CA ASN A 476 1.96 9.45 -21.54
C ASN A 476 3.21 8.67 -21.12
N LYS A 477 3.65 7.71 -21.94
CA LYS A 477 4.84 6.90 -21.62
C LYS A 477 6.10 7.75 -21.38
N GLU A 478 6.21 8.88 -22.09
CA GLU A 478 7.32 9.82 -21.98
C GLU A 478 7.37 10.54 -20.61
N ASP A 479 6.24 10.60 -19.89
CA ASP A 479 6.14 11.23 -18.57
C ASP A 479 6.78 10.38 -17.45
N ALA A 480 7.20 9.15 -17.75
CA ALA A 480 7.81 8.23 -16.80
C ALA A 480 9.04 8.83 -16.08
N ASN A 481 9.85 9.64 -16.78
CA ASN A 481 11.00 10.30 -16.16
C ASN A 481 10.58 11.40 -15.17
N ALA A 482 9.54 12.17 -15.47
CA ALA A 482 9.02 13.19 -14.56
C ALA A 482 8.42 12.53 -13.30
N HIS A 483 7.73 11.40 -13.49
CA HIS A 483 7.22 10.58 -12.39
C HIS A 483 8.35 9.99 -11.52
N ASP A 484 9.42 9.47 -12.12
CA ASP A 484 10.58 8.95 -11.37
C ASP A 484 11.24 10.04 -10.50
N ILE A 485 11.34 11.27 -11.02
CA ILE A 485 11.82 12.42 -10.24
C ILE A 485 10.87 12.75 -9.08
N LEU A 486 9.55 12.65 -9.29
CA LEU A 486 8.56 12.88 -8.22
C LEU A 486 8.74 11.89 -7.06
N LEU A 487 8.98 10.61 -7.35
CA LEU A 487 9.28 9.59 -6.34
C LEU A 487 10.58 9.90 -5.58
N CYS A 488 11.60 10.39 -6.28
CA CYS A 488 12.84 10.84 -5.65
C CYS A 488 12.61 12.01 -4.68
N VAL A 489 11.75 12.97 -5.05
CA VAL A 489 11.36 14.09 -4.17
C VAL A 489 10.62 13.60 -2.93
N LYS A 490 9.72 12.62 -3.09
CA LYS A 490 8.98 11.99 -1.98
C LYS A 490 9.91 11.39 -0.93
N ASP A 491 10.90 10.63 -1.39
CA ASP A 491 11.76 9.82 -0.50
C ASP A 491 13.04 10.56 -0.08
N GLY A 492 13.29 11.77 -0.62
CA GLY A 492 14.51 12.54 -0.35
C GLY A 492 15.76 11.93 -1.01
N GLU A 493 15.59 11.18 -2.08
CA GLU A 493 16.64 10.44 -2.79
C GLU A 493 17.10 11.16 -4.07
N LYS A 494 18.29 10.79 -4.56
CA LYS A 494 18.80 11.29 -5.85
C LYS A 494 18.37 10.35 -6.97
N GLN A 495 17.96 10.90 -8.12
CA GLN A 495 17.62 10.09 -9.29
C GLN A 495 18.78 9.18 -9.74
N ALA A 496 20.03 9.63 -9.56
CA ALA A 496 21.25 8.87 -9.86
C ALA A 496 21.48 7.67 -8.94
N THR A 497 20.81 7.59 -7.77
CA THR A 497 20.78 6.38 -6.95
C THR A 497 20.06 5.28 -7.74
N PRO A 498 20.61 4.06 -7.87
CA PRO A 498 19.98 2.99 -8.65
C PRO A 498 18.66 2.54 -8.03
N ILE A 499 17.69 2.18 -8.88
CA ILE A 499 16.42 1.58 -8.45
C ILE A 499 16.69 0.17 -7.92
N GLY A 500 16.14 -0.16 -6.76
CA GLY A 500 16.28 -1.49 -6.17
C GLY A 500 15.77 -1.53 -4.73
N ARG A 501 16.16 -2.58 -3.99
CA ARG A 501 15.78 -2.77 -2.59
C ARG A 501 17.02 -2.81 -1.70
N GLY A 502 16.90 -2.26 -0.50
CA GLY A 502 17.96 -2.29 0.50
C GLY A 502 18.95 -1.13 0.40
N ARG A 503 20.10 -1.28 1.08
CA ARG A 503 21.05 -0.18 1.27
C ARG A 503 21.75 0.17 -0.05
N GLY A 504 21.76 1.46 -0.39
CA GLY A 504 22.39 1.96 -1.63
C GLY A 504 21.46 1.98 -2.85
N TYR A 505 20.20 1.58 -2.68
CA TYR A 505 19.16 1.64 -3.69
C TYR A 505 18.03 2.58 -3.27
N ARG A 506 17.29 3.10 -4.25
CA ARG A 506 16.07 3.90 -4.03
C ARG A 506 14.84 3.19 -4.58
N TYR A 507 13.68 3.67 -4.14
CA TYR A 507 12.41 3.28 -4.76
C TYR A 507 12.27 3.90 -6.17
N GLY A 508 11.61 3.15 -7.03
CA GLY A 508 11.27 3.52 -8.40
C GLY A 508 10.44 2.41 -9.03
N LEU A 509 9.65 2.74 -10.06
CA LEU A 509 8.92 1.71 -10.80
C LEU A 509 9.90 0.86 -11.62
N PRO A 510 9.64 -0.45 -11.78
CA PRO A 510 10.57 -1.37 -12.44
C PRO A 510 10.70 -1.12 -13.96
N ASN A 511 9.71 -0.46 -14.58
CA ASN A 511 9.72 -0.07 -15.99
C ASN A 511 8.78 1.14 -16.22
N GLN A 512 8.55 1.48 -17.49
CA GLN A 512 7.83 2.69 -17.90
C GLN A 512 6.36 2.45 -18.31
N ASP A 513 5.80 1.26 -18.05
CA ASP A 513 4.50 0.86 -18.61
C ASP A 513 3.27 1.25 -17.77
N TYR A 514 3.46 2.13 -16.77
CA TYR A 514 2.42 2.63 -15.87
C TYR A 514 1.73 3.93 -16.34
N TYR A 515 1.66 4.12 -17.67
CA TYR A 515 0.95 5.25 -18.27
C TYR A 515 -0.52 4.91 -18.59
N PHE A 516 -1.30 5.92 -18.96
CA PHE A 516 -2.68 5.76 -19.42
C PHE A 516 -2.73 5.18 -20.84
N LYS A 517 -2.62 3.84 -20.94
CA LYS A 517 -2.69 3.10 -22.21
C LYS A 517 -4.01 3.34 -22.95
N SER A 518 -3.94 3.37 -24.28
CA SER A 518 -5.12 3.41 -25.15
C SER A 518 -5.95 2.13 -25.04
N GLN A 519 -7.20 2.19 -25.49
CA GLN A 519 -8.07 1.02 -25.54
C GLN A 519 -7.49 -0.06 -26.47
N GLU A 520 -6.86 0.33 -27.58
CA GLU A 520 -6.25 -0.58 -28.55
C GLU A 520 -5.05 -1.32 -27.93
N GLU A 521 -4.17 -0.61 -27.20
CA GLU A 521 -3.05 -1.22 -26.48
C GLU A 521 -3.52 -2.23 -25.44
N MET A 522 -4.55 -1.89 -24.66
CA MET A 522 -5.09 -2.80 -23.65
C MET A 522 -5.76 -4.03 -24.28
N LYS A 523 -6.49 -3.86 -25.39
CA LYS A 523 -7.08 -4.98 -26.13
C LYS A 523 -6.02 -5.92 -26.72
N GLU A 524 -4.93 -5.38 -27.26
CA GLU A 524 -3.83 -6.19 -27.77
C GLU A 524 -3.15 -6.98 -26.63
N LEU A 525 -2.97 -6.35 -25.46
CA LEU A 525 -2.34 -6.93 -24.28
C LEU A 525 -3.15 -8.07 -23.65
N PHE A 526 -4.48 -8.10 -23.86
CA PHE A 526 -5.41 -9.07 -23.28
C PHE A 526 -6.15 -9.91 -24.35
N LYS A 527 -5.61 -10.02 -25.56
CA LYS A 527 -6.21 -10.81 -26.66
C LYS A 527 -6.35 -12.31 -26.34
N ASP A 528 -5.54 -12.81 -25.41
CA ASP A 528 -5.58 -14.16 -24.86
C ASP A 528 -6.57 -14.32 -23.69
N LEU A 529 -7.11 -13.22 -23.16
CA LEU A 529 -8.00 -13.20 -22.01
C LEU A 529 -9.13 -12.18 -22.20
N PRO A 530 -9.98 -12.34 -23.24
CA PRO A 530 -10.99 -11.35 -23.61
C PRO A 530 -12.06 -11.12 -22.52
N GLU A 531 -12.28 -12.09 -21.63
CA GLU A 531 -13.21 -11.99 -20.50
C GLU A 531 -12.83 -10.84 -19.55
N ALA A 532 -11.55 -10.56 -19.38
CA ALA A 532 -11.06 -9.50 -18.49
C ALA A 532 -11.42 -8.10 -19.00
N ILE A 533 -11.60 -7.93 -20.33
CA ILE A 533 -12.07 -6.68 -20.93
C ILE A 533 -13.59 -6.64 -21.00
N SER A 534 -14.23 -7.72 -21.47
CA SER A 534 -15.69 -7.74 -21.63
C SER A 534 -16.44 -7.52 -20.30
N THR A 535 -15.90 -8.05 -19.18
CA THR A 535 -16.43 -7.86 -17.81
C THR A 535 -16.47 -6.39 -17.39
N LEU A 536 -15.62 -5.52 -17.94
CA LEU A 536 -15.66 -4.08 -17.62
C LEU A 536 -17.04 -3.48 -17.93
N SER A 537 -17.74 -3.97 -18.96
CA SER A 537 -19.08 -3.48 -19.30
C SER A 537 -20.08 -3.72 -18.16
N GLU A 538 -20.00 -4.87 -17.50
CA GLU A 538 -20.82 -5.18 -16.32
C GLU A 538 -20.48 -4.27 -15.13
N VAL A 539 -19.19 -4.01 -14.90
CA VAL A 539 -18.77 -3.02 -13.88
C VAL A 539 -19.42 -1.67 -14.17
N LEU A 540 -19.41 -1.22 -15.43
CA LEU A 540 -20.02 0.05 -15.83
C LEU A 540 -21.54 0.07 -15.64
N GLU A 541 -22.24 -1.04 -15.84
CA GLU A 541 -23.69 -1.15 -15.63
C GLU A 541 -24.06 -0.96 -14.15
N LYS A 542 -23.18 -1.38 -13.23
CA LYS A 542 -23.36 -1.22 -11.78
C LYS A 542 -23.13 0.22 -11.27
N ILE A 543 -22.52 1.10 -12.07
CA ILE A 543 -22.21 2.48 -11.68
C ILE A 543 -23.33 3.45 -12.06
N GLU A 544 -23.90 4.10 -11.04
CA GLU A 544 -24.84 5.21 -11.13
C GLU A 544 -24.11 6.56 -11.05
N PRO A 545 -24.24 7.44 -12.08
CA PRO A 545 -23.66 8.78 -12.03
C PRO A 545 -24.26 9.65 -10.92
N PHE A 546 -23.44 10.40 -10.19
CA PHE A 546 -23.89 11.31 -9.14
C PHE A 546 -23.11 12.63 -9.13
N SER A 547 -23.68 13.64 -8.47
CA SER A 547 -23.04 14.94 -8.23
C SER A 547 -22.79 15.20 -6.74
N LEU A 548 -21.64 15.81 -6.47
CA LEU A 548 -21.25 16.34 -5.16
C LEU A 548 -21.52 17.84 -5.01
N VAL A 549 -21.94 18.52 -6.08
CA VAL A 549 -22.41 19.91 -6.00
C VAL A 549 -23.66 19.93 -5.12
N ARG A 550 -23.69 20.84 -4.14
CA ARG A 550 -24.81 21.05 -3.23
C ARG A 550 -25.12 22.52 -3.14
N GLU A 551 -26.37 22.83 -2.85
CA GLU A 551 -26.75 24.15 -2.38
C GLU A 551 -26.08 24.44 -1.04
N VAL A 552 -25.91 25.73 -0.74
CA VAL A 552 -25.28 26.19 0.49
C VAL A 552 -26.12 25.73 1.68
N LEU A 553 -25.51 24.93 2.56
CA LEU A 553 -26.10 24.52 3.83
C LEU A 553 -25.59 25.44 4.93
N LEU A 554 -26.45 26.34 5.40
CA LEU A 554 -26.15 27.18 6.55
C LEU A 554 -26.52 26.45 7.85
N PRO A 555 -25.69 26.54 8.91
CA PRO A 555 -26.09 26.10 10.24
C PRO A 555 -27.37 26.83 10.69
N ASN A 556 -28.19 26.15 11.50
CA ASN A 556 -29.34 26.81 12.13
C ASN A 556 -28.86 27.69 13.29
N PHE A 557 -29.26 28.96 13.30
CA PHE A 557 -28.99 29.86 14.41
C PHE A 557 -30.10 29.76 15.46
N ALA A 558 -29.74 29.57 16.73
CA ALA A 558 -30.73 29.48 17.81
C ALA A 558 -31.23 30.88 18.19
N ILE A 559 -32.45 31.24 17.76
CA ILE A 559 -33.09 32.50 18.12
C ILE A 559 -33.92 32.39 19.42
N PRO A 560 -34.08 33.48 20.20
CA PRO A 560 -34.89 33.45 21.42
C PRO A 560 -36.37 33.14 21.13
N LYS A 561 -37.05 32.50 22.11
CA LYS A 561 -38.44 32.03 21.96
C LYS A 561 -39.41 33.14 21.54
N ASP A 562 -39.19 34.36 22.01
CA ASP A 562 -40.04 35.52 21.73
C ASP A 562 -40.00 35.95 20.26
N PHE A 563 -38.99 35.50 19.50
CA PHE A 563 -38.85 35.78 18.07
C PHE A 563 -39.25 34.60 17.18
N LEU A 564 -39.63 33.45 17.74
CA LEU A 564 -40.10 32.32 16.94
C LEU A 564 -41.45 32.66 16.30
N ASP A 565 -41.57 32.45 14.99
CA ASP A 565 -42.84 32.58 14.27
C ASP A 565 -43.44 31.20 14.02
N VAL A 566 -44.69 30.99 14.45
CA VAL A 566 -45.43 29.74 14.23
C VAL A 566 -45.59 29.38 12.75
N LYS A 567 -45.52 30.37 11.85
CA LYS A 567 -45.62 30.18 10.40
C LYS A 567 -44.34 29.61 9.79
N ASP A 568 -43.20 29.65 10.48
CA ASP A 568 -41.93 29.09 9.98
C ASP A 568 -41.92 27.56 9.90
N ALA A 569 -43.03 26.89 10.29
CA ALA A 569 -43.27 25.48 10.00
C ALA A 569 -43.23 25.15 8.49
N ASP A 570 -43.37 26.16 7.61
CA ASP A 570 -43.22 26.02 6.16
C ASP A 570 -41.76 26.11 5.66
N GLY A 571 -40.79 26.21 6.57
CA GLY A 571 -39.38 26.42 6.23
C GLY A 571 -38.99 27.87 5.97
N GLY A 572 -39.90 28.83 6.23
CA GLY A 572 -39.60 30.25 6.21
C GLY A 572 -38.64 30.68 7.32
N LYS A 573 -38.07 31.88 7.16
CA LYS A 573 -37.08 32.46 8.09
C LYS A 573 -37.61 33.70 8.82
N ARG A 574 -38.92 33.78 9.11
CA ARG A 574 -39.56 35.00 9.64
C ARG A 574 -39.04 35.35 11.03
N GLY A 575 -38.81 34.33 11.86
CA GLY A 575 -38.24 34.52 13.19
C GLY A 575 -36.78 34.99 13.14
N GLU A 576 -35.96 34.41 12.26
CA GLU A 576 -34.58 34.88 12.05
C GLU A 576 -34.56 36.34 11.57
N ASN A 577 -35.45 36.70 10.64
CA ASN A 577 -35.61 38.08 10.16
C ASN A 577 -36.04 39.04 11.29
N ALA A 578 -36.98 38.64 12.13
CA ALA A 578 -37.45 39.46 13.25
C ALA A 578 -36.34 39.68 14.29
N TYR A 579 -35.58 38.63 14.60
CA TYR A 579 -34.47 38.71 15.54
C TYR A 579 -33.30 39.54 14.97
N LEU A 580 -32.94 39.32 13.70
CA LEU A 580 -31.94 40.12 13.00
C LEU A 580 -32.31 41.60 12.99
N LYS A 581 -33.58 41.93 12.70
CA LYS A 581 -34.09 43.29 12.76
C LYS A 581 -33.93 43.86 14.17
N HIS A 582 -34.32 43.12 15.21
CA HIS A 582 -34.18 43.57 16.59
C HIS A 582 -32.71 43.90 16.94
N LEU A 583 -31.78 42.99 16.68
CA LEU A 583 -30.35 43.20 16.93
C LEU A 583 -29.78 44.36 16.12
N THR A 584 -30.21 44.52 14.88
CA THR A 584 -29.79 45.63 14.02
C THR A 584 -30.17 46.98 14.62
N PHE A 585 -31.41 47.13 15.09
CA PHE A 585 -31.85 48.39 15.71
C PHE A 585 -31.23 48.63 17.10
N GLU A 586 -30.99 47.58 17.89
CA GLU A 586 -30.24 47.68 19.14
C GLU A 586 -28.77 48.10 18.90
N GLY A 587 -28.16 47.61 17.82
CA GLY A 587 -26.84 48.03 17.35
C GLY A 587 -26.83 49.47 16.85
N ALA A 588 -27.84 49.86 16.07
CA ALA A 588 -27.99 51.21 15.53
C ALA A 588 -28.06 52.26 16.65
N LYS A 589 -28.80 51.99 17.74
CA LYS A 589 -28.86 52.86 18.94
C LYS A 589 -27.50 53.10 19.58
N LYS A 590 -26.55 52.15 19.45
CA LYS A 590 -25.20 52.25 20.02
C LYS A 590 -24.22 52.95 19.08
N ARG A 591 -24.39 52.76 17.78
CA ARG A 591 -23.45 53.21 16.74
C ARG A 591 -23.80 54.59 16.17
N TYR A 592 -25.09 54.94 16.12
CA TYR A 592 -25.59 56.21 15.61
C TYR A 592 -26.11 57.09 16.76
N PRO A 593 -25.58 58.31 16.95
CA PRO A 593 -26.06 59.23 17.98
C PRO A 593 -27.53 59.62 17.83
N ASN A 594 -28.00 59.77 16.58
CA ASN A 594 -29.39 60.06 16.23
C ASN A 594 -29.78 59.18 15.02
N LEU A 595 -30.87 58.42 15.13
CA LEU A 595 -31.46 57.73 13.97
C LEU A 595 -32.22 58.77 13.14
N THR A 596 -31.62 59.20 12.03
CA THR A 596 -32.32 60.03 11.03
C THR A 596 -33.22 59.17 10.15
N PRO A 597 -34.23 59.76 9.49
CA PRO A 597 -35.08 59.03 8.53
C PRO A 597 -34.28 58.31 7.44
N GLU A 598 -33.16 58.90 7.00
CA GLU A 598 -32.27 58.32 5.98
C GLU A 598 -31.56 57.04 6.46
N ILE A 599 -31.06 57.03 7.70
CA ILE A 599 -30.44 55.84 8.31
C ILE A 599 -31.49 54.73 8.49
N GLU A 600 -32.68 55.09 8.97
CA GLU A 600 -33.76 54.13 9.16
C GLU A 600 -34.25 53.54 7.82
N GLU A 601 -34.34 54.35 6.77
CA GLU A 601 -34.66 53.91 5.41
C GLU A 601 -33.60 52.93 4.89
N ARG A 602 -32.30 53.26 5.02
CA ARG A 602 -31.20 52.38 4.62
C ARG A 602 -31.23 51.04 5.37
N LEU A 603 -31.39 51.04 6.69
CA LEU A 603 -31.43 49.81 7.48
C LEU A 603 -32.63 48.93 7.11
N ASN A 604 -33.83 49.51 6.95
CA ASN A 604 -35.00 48.74 6.55
C ASN A 604 -34.88 48.18 5.13
N PHE A 605 -34.30 48.94 4.20
CA PHE A 605 -34.00 48.47 2.84
C PHE A 605 -33.06 47.25 2.86
N GLU A 606 -31.92 47.34 3.56
CA GLU A 606 -30.97 46.24 3.65
C GLU A 606 -31.60 44.99 4.31
N LEU A 607 -32.35 45.17 5.39
CA LEU A 607 -33.05 44.07 6.08
C LEU A 607 -34.08 43.38 5.19
N ASP A 608 -34.81 44.13 4.35
CA ASP A 608 -35.77 43.57 3.39
C ASP A 608 -35.06 42.76 2.30
N VAL A 609 -33.93 43.24 1.80
CA VAL A 609 -33.11 42.51 0.81
C VAL A 609 -32.49 41.24 1.42
N ILE A 610 -32.01 41.30 2.66
CA ILE A 610 -31.51 40.11 3.39
C ILE A 610 -32.63 39.08 3.60
N ALA A 611 -33.84 39.54 3.95
CA ALA A 611 -34.99 38.67 4.11
C ALA A 611 -35.39 37.98 2.79
N LYS A 612 -35.40 38.72 1.68
CA LYS A 612 -35.72 38.20 0.33
C LYS A 612 -34.70 37.21 -0.19
N THR A 613 -33.41 37.45 0.06
CA THR A 613 -32.31 36.57 -0.36
C THR A 613 -32.16 35.34 0.52
N GLY A 614 -32.80 35.31 1.69
CA GLY A 614 -32.84 34.14 2.57
C GLY A 614 -31.59 33.94 3.41
N TYR A 615 -30.81 34.99 3.67
CA TYR A 615 -29.57 34.92 4.45
C TYR A 615 -29.60 35.54 5.88
N PRO A 616 -30.74 35.68 6.60
CA PRO A 616 -30.71 36.29 7.93
C PRO A 616 -29.92 35.46 8.94
N GLY A 617 -30.07 34.13 8.95
CA GLY A 617 -29.27 33.24 9.80
C GLY A 617 -27.75 33.37 9.59
N TYR A 618 -27.29 33.66 8.36
CA TYR A 618 -25.86 33.87 8.11
C TYR A 618 -25.33 35.13 8.84
N PHE A 619 -26.06 36.25 8.79
CA PHE A 619 -25.70 37.45 9.55
C PHE A 619 -25.72 37.23 11.05
N LEU A 620 -26.71 36.48 11.55
CA LEU A 620 -26.81 36.14 12.98
C LEU A 620 -25.61 35.31 13.45
N ILE A 621 -25.24 34.28 12.69
CA ILE A 621 -24.06 33.45 12.99
C ILE A 621 -22.80 34.32 13.01
N VAL A 622 -22.59 35.13 11.97
CA VAL A 622 -21.41 35.98 11.85
C VAL A 622 -21.30 36.99 12.98
N GLN A 623 -22.41 37.66 13.33
CA GLN A 623 -22.44 38.60 14.45
C GLN A 623 -22.11 37.91 15.78
N ASP A 624 -22.62 36.71 16.02
CA ASP A 624 -22.49 36.01 17.30
C ASP A 624 -21.04 35.64 17.59
N PHE A 625 -20.34 34.97 16.67
CA PHE A 625 -18.95 34.58 16.93
C PHE A 625 -18.00 35.79 16.92
N ILE A 626 -18.27 36.86 16.16
CA ILE A 626 -17.50 38.12 16.24
C ILE A 626 -17.69 38.78 17.61
N ALA A 627 -18.93 38.81 18.11
CA ALA A 627 -19.21 39.38 19.42
C ALA A 627 -18.53 38.57 20.53
N GLU A 628 -18.54 37.24 20.44
CA GLU A 628 -17.89 36.37 21.41
C GLU A 628 -16.36 36.49 21.36
N ALA A 629 -15.75 36.52 20.17
CA ALA A 629 -14.32 36.75 19.99
C ALA A 629 -13.85 38.04 20.70
N ARG A 630 -14.60 39.14 20.54
CA ARG A 630 -14.30 40.41 21.23
C ARG A 630 -14.42 40.31 22.75
N LYS A 631 -15.42 39.58 23.27
CA LYS A 631 -15.55 39.34 24.72
C LYS A 631 -14.38 38.54 25.27
N MET A 632 -13.88 37.58 24.50
CA MET A 632 -12.71 36.77 24.84
C MET A 632 -11.38 37.53 24.69
N GLY A 633 -11.41 38.78 24.22
CA GLY A 633 -10.21 39.58 23.98
C GLY A 633 -9.46 39.22 22.70
N VAL A 634 -10.06 38.45 21.80
CA VAL A 634 -9.53 38.19 20.45
C VAL A 634 -9.76 39.44 19.60
N SER A 635 -8.69 39.94 18.97
CA SER A 635 -8.79 41.05 18.01
C SER A 635 -9.67 40.64 16.84
N VAL A 636 -10.42 41.57 16.29
CA VAL A 636 -11.22 41.34 15.07
C VAL A 636 -10.95 42.50 14.15
N GLY A 637 -10.63 42.21 12.88
CA GLY A 637 -10.41 43.21 11.86
C GLY A 637 -11.63 44.13 11.67
N PRO A 638 -11.45 45.29 11.02
CA PRO A 638 -12.54 46.25 10.81
C PRO A 638 -13.62 45.79 9.81
N GLY A 639 -13.46 44.61 9.20
CA GLY A 639 -14.25 44.09 8.08
C GLY A 639 -13.55 44.39 6.75
N ARG A 640 -13.49 43.38 5.86
CA ARG A 640 -12.93 43.49 4.50
C ARG A 640 -13.95 43.04 3.44
N GLY A 641 -13.61 43.25 2.18
CA GLY A 641 -14.49 42.89 1.05
C GLY A 641 -15.73 43.78 0.94
N SER A 642 -16.77 43.27 0.29
CA SER A 642 -17.99 44.04 0.02
C SER A 642 -18.87 44.21 1.28
N ALA A 643 -18.72 43.36 2.29
CA ALA A 643 -19.48 43.42 3.55
C ALA A 643 -19.40 44.79 4.26
N ALA A 644 -18.33 45.55 4.06
CA ALA A 644 -18.19 46.92 4.58
C ALA A 644 -19.24 47.92 4.04
N GLY A 645 -19.92 47.60 2.94
CA GLY A 645 -21.02 48.40 2.38
C GLY A 645 -22.38 48.22 3.07
N SER A 646 -22.50 47.32 4.05
CA SER A 646 -23.77 47.06 4.75
C SER A 646 -23.88 47.80 6.09
N ALA A 647 -24.90 48.65 6.20
CA ALA A 647 -25.24 49.34 7.44
C ALA A 647 -25.76 48.35 8.50
N VAL A 648 -26.42 47.27 8.08
CA VAL A 648 -26.80 46.14 8.95
C VAL A 648 -25.55 45.49 9.56
N ALA A 649 -24.54 45.18 8.74
CA ALA A 649 -23.28 44.60 9.22
C ALA A 649 -22.54 45.53 10.21
N TYR A 650 -22.53 46.84 9.94
CA TYR A 650 -21.96 47.84 10.85
C TYR A 650 -22.70 47.89 12.20
N CYS A 651 -24.03 47.89 12.18
CA CYS A 651 -24.85 47.93 13.39
C CYS A 651 -24.69 46.67 14.25
N LEU A 652 -24.61 45.50 13.61
CA LEU A 652 -24.34 44.22 14.27
C LEU A 652 -22.89 44.11 14.78
N GLY A 653 -22.02 45.06 14.41
CA GLY A 653 -20.61 45.08 14.76
C GLY A 653 -19.78 44.05 14.00
N ILE A 654 -20.30 43.50 12.90
CA ILE A 654 -19.58 42.65 11.97
C ILE A 654 -18.47 43.46 11.30
N THR A 655 -18.80 44.68 10.87
CA THR A 655 -17.84 45.67 10.38
C THR A 655 -17.73 46.85 11.37
N ASN A 656 -16.65 47.62 11.24
CA ASN A 656 -16.41 48.83 12.04
C ASN A 656 -16.34 50.11 11.21
N ILE A 657 -16.67 50.04 9.92
CA ILE A 657 -16.73 51.18 9.00
C ILE A 657 -18.20 51.53 8.78
N ASP A 658 -18.56 52.81 8.96
CA ASP A 658 -19.91 53.31 8.71
C ASP A 658 -20.13 53.54 7.19
N PRO A 659 -20.94 52.70 6.51
CA PRO A 659 -21.11 52.80 5.06
C PRO A 659 -21.85 54.06 4.63
N ILE A 660 -22.69 54.65 5.49
CA ILE A 660 -23.45 55.86 5.14
C ILE A 660 -22.50 57.07 5.10
N THR A 661 -21.61 57.18 6.10
CA THR A 661 -20.61 58.26 6.14
C THR A 661 -19.65 58.24 4.94
N TYR A 662 -19.31 57.05 4.44
CA TYR A 662 -18.34 56.86 3.36
C TYR A 662 -18.97 56.54 1.98
N ASP A 663 -20.29 56.70 1.85
CA ASP A 663 -21.05 56.45 0.61
C ASP A 663 -20.77 55.07 -0.01
N LEU A 664 -20.73 54.04 0.84
CA LEU A 664 -20.50 52.66 0.43
C LEU A 664 -21.83 52.00 0.03
N LEU A 665 -21.82 51.35 -1.13
CA LEU A 665 -23.00 50.75 -1.75
C LEU A 665 -23.28 49.34 -1.19
N PHE A 666 -24.51 49.12 -0.72
CA PHE A 666 -24.96 47.82 -0.22
C PHE A 666 -25.15 46.80 -1.35
N GLU A 667 -25.58 47.24 -2.52
CA GLU A 667 -25.88 46.40 -3.68
C GLU A 667 -24.62 45.72 -4.25
N ARG A 668 -23.44 46.26 -3.93
CA ARG A 668 -22.15 45.63 -4.26
C ARG A 668 -21.88 44.41 -3.38
N PHE A 669 -22.48 44.35 -2.20
CA PHE A 669 -22.41 43.23 -1.28
C PHE A 669 -23.52 42.21 -1.54
N LEU A 670 -24.76 42.68 -1.57
CA LEU A 670 -25.92 41.83 -1.75
C LEU A 670 -26.85 42.47 -2.78
N ASN A 671 -26.88 41.88 -3.98
CA ASN A 671 -27.70 42.39 -5.08
C ASN A 671 -29.05 41.65 -5.12
N PRO A 672 -30.20 42.34 -5.01
CA PRO A 672 -31.51 41.70 -5.07
C PRO A 672 -31.81 41.04 -6.43
N ASP A 673 -31.22 41.54 -7.53
CA ASP A 673 -31.39 40.99 -8.89
C ASP A 673 -30.48 39.78 -9.16
N ARG A 674 -29.51 39.52 -8.28
CA ARG A 674 -28.58 38.39 -8.36
C ARG A 674 -28.41 37.75 -6.99
N VAL A 675 -29.31 36.82 -6.67
CA VAL A 675 -29.23 36.03 -5.43
C VAL A 675 -28.01 35.11 -5.49
N SER A 676 -26.93 35.55 -4.84
CA SER A 676 -25.72 34.76 -4.58
C SER A 676 -25.42 34.78 -3.09
N MET A 677 -24.74 33.75 -2.60
CA MET A 677 -24.30 33.71 -1.20
C MET A 677 -23.42 34.95 -0.90
N PRO A 678 -23.78 35.77 0.10
CA PRO A 678 -22.93 36.88 0.52
C PRO A 678 -21.67 36.32 1.17
N ASP A 679 -20.53 36.91 0.82
CA ASP A 679 -19.24 36.56 1.41
C ASP A 679 -18.88 37.61 2.46
N ILE A 680 -18.99 37.23 3.74
CA ILE A 680 -18.50 38.05 4.86
C ILE A 680 -17.15 37.50 5.29
N ASP A 681 -16.13 38.06 4.69
CA ASP A 681 -14.73 37.83 5.01
C ASP A 681 -14.35 38.44 6.37
N ILE A 682 -13.84 37.61 7.27
CA ILE A 682 -13.50 38.01 8.65
C ILE A 682 -12.05 37.65 8.96
N ASP A 683 -11.44 38.53 9.76
CA ASP A 683 -10.03 38.54 10.12
C ASP A 683 -9.96 38.60 11.65
N PHE A 684 -9.21 37.69 12.28
CA PHE A 684 -8.99 37.64 13.73
C PHE A 684 -7.53 37.92 14.07
#